data_AF-A0A1A7KDF9-F1
#
_entry.id   AF-A0A1A7KDF9-F1
#
_cell.length_a   1.000
_cell.length_b   1.000
_cell.length_c   1.000
_cell.angle_alpha   90.00
_cell.angle_beta   90.00
_cell.angle_gamma   90.00
#
_symmetry.space_group_name_H-M   'P 1'
#
loop_
_entity.id
_entity.type
_entity.pdbx_description
1 polymer ?
#
loop_
_entity_poly.entity_id
_entity_poly.type
_entity_poly.pdbx_seq_one_letter_code
_entity_poly.pdbx_strand_id
1 'polypeptide(L)'
;MDKILNSFIDSLVEQKKLQFSIDEITIDPTLVENGTLKIENGQVFISDYMTISSAFIERYKQKFNFSISSSFEKNAKFINNIEQDFNSKGFISDYLTLSNEIWKAMIKESNKNHGCSFSQYITAIDRDNTPEGFYEFIEAYAALLPELNLSVDEIVDNFLILEEITKSEMEYNVDLGLVLNGIRNLSKIEYDKGLQILQKSLDLDNKKDVLTSAVVTGMYENKGTAFYTSVLKKMISEGENLNPIFFGLSKVSELSDKDSELFLDLIKEYGDDKNLTIAVLSLVFSVLKSKHTIHHQFCFEKLKSAVEDEATAYYILRNLDLKGVYHKEQTEIVLKLINQDYFSTDKYIPAIAQSVRRFKDLEYFRQIILSIINFSPFNLFIKKFHTFIYNVDKIEIDRLMIELLTDNAASRRFTGIEIFQELSRPTPYKFTLDILTLAPISQYKLWMALTGDFHQPKDRLTALLPLLNSESELVRESFLCKLEEISEDYGGQVLEVLEENLEVDKPPHNNAIERIKKYIRDFYDKHTNSKNALSEFDPYNTHFKYIKKFNDLFHKNMGRSIDQGAREDSFLSVLGASTVQLSKGGGYRFGTKKEIAQLSSFGTSFTMPRSYFIDPNEYELEIGMLIRQDWNDEEFEKIIKTLENE
;
A
#
# COMPACT_ATOMS: atom_id res chain seq x y z
N MET A 1 -7.92 -46.84 -9.91
CA MET A 1 -7.69 -45.40 -9.68
C MET A 1 -8.43 -44.57 -10.72
N ASP A 2 -8.18 -44.75 -12.03
CA ASP A 2 -8.82 -43.96 -13.10
C ASP A 2 -10.36 -43.97 -13.10
N LYS A 3 -11.00 -45.13 -12.86
CA LYS A 3 -12.47 -45.21 -12.77
C LYS A 3 -13.04 -44.40 -11.61
N ILE A 4 -12.32 -44.35 -10.49
CA ILE A 4 -12.72 -43.64 -9.27
C ILE A 4 -12.56 -42.14 -9.49
N LEU A 5 -11.42 -41.71 -10.05
CA LEU A 5 -11.17 -40.32 -10.43
C LEU A 5 -12.21 -39.81 -11.44
N ASN A 6 -12.48 -40.58 -12.51
CA ASN A 6 -13.46 -40.20 -13.52
C ASN A 6 -14.88 -40.03 -12.94
N SER A 7 -15.29 -40.89 -12.00
CA SER A 7 -16.58 -40.73 -11.31
C SER A 7 -16.66 -39.44 -10.49
N PHE A 8 -15.54 -39.02 -9.88
CA PHE A 8 -15.48 -37.74 -9.18
C PHE A 8 -15.52 -36.56 -10.15
N ILE A 9 -14.76 -36.61 -11.25
CA ILE A 9 -14.80 -35.61 -12.32
C ILE A 9 -16.20 -35.45 -12.92
N ASP A 10 -16.92 -36.55 -13.16
CA ASP A 10 -18.32 -36.53 -13.61
C ASP A 10 -19.18 -35.69 -12.65
N SER A 11 -18.99 -35.88 -11.34
CA SER A 11 -19.69 -35.11 -10.32
C SER A 11 -19.32 -33.62 -10.36
N LEU A 12 -18.03 -33.27 -10.58
CA LEU A 12 -17.61 -31.87 -10.76
C LEU A 12 -18.34 -31.23 -11.94
N VAL A 13 -18.34 -31.89 -13.10
CA VAL A 13 -18.89 -31.38 -14.36
C VAL A 13 -20.42 -31.26 -14.31
N GLU A 14 -21.12 -32.24 -13.73
CA GLU A 14 -22.58 -32.22 -13.60
C GLU A 14 -23.06 -31.17 -12.59
N GLN A 15 -22.42 -31.13 -11.43
CA GLN A 15 -22.83 -30.23 -10.35
C GLN A 15 -22.33 -28.80 -10.58
N LYS A 16 -21.24 -28.63 -11.34
CA LYS A 16 -20.54 -27.35 -11.58
C LYS A 16 -20.08 -26.73 -10.26
N LYS A 17 -19.35 -27.53 -9.48
CA LYS A 17 -18.81 -27.20 -8.15
C LYS A 17 -17.41 -27.83 -8.01
N LEU A 18 -16.54 -27.19 -7.23
CA LEU A 18 -15.21 -27.72 -6.86
C LEU A 18 -15.10 -28.05 -5.37
N GLN A 19 -16.09 -27.67 -4.58
CA GLN A 19 -16.19 -27.94 -3.16
C GLN A 19 -17.55 -28.56 -2.87
N PHE A 20 -17.56 -29.54 -1.97
CA PHE A 20 -18.76 -30.27 -1.59
C PHE A 20 -18.80 -30.41 -0.08
N SER A 21 -19.99 -30.37 0.50
CA SER A 21 -20.22 -30.91 1.84
C SER A 21 -20.06 -32.42 1.78
N ILE A 22 -19.59 -33.06 2.86
CA ILE A 22 -19.40 -34.52 2.91
C ILE A 22 -20.70 -35.28 2.55
N ASP A 23 -21.86 -34.71 2.87
CA ASP A 23 -23.18 -35.31 2.58
C ASP A 23 -23.65 -35.08 1.13
N GLU A 24 -23.02 -34.18 0.37
CA GLU A 24 -23.42 -33.85 -1.01
C GLU A 24 -22.81 -34.81 -2.06
N ILE A 25 -21.78 -35.57 -1.71
CA ILE A 25 -21.05 -36.41 -2.65
C ILE A 25 -20.47 -37.68 -1.99
N THR A 26 -20.61 -38.82 -2.65
CA THR A 26 -19.96 -40.07 -2.22
C THR A 26 -18.51 -40.06 -2.66
N ILE A 27 -17.57 -40.07 -1.70
CA ILE A 27 -16.13 -40.05 -1.99
C ILE A 27 -15.52 -41.41 -1.69
N ASP A 28 -14.76 -41.91 -2.65
CA ASP A 28 -13.94 -43.09 -2.43
C ASP A 28 -12.73 -42.73 -1.54
N PRO A 29 -12.53 -43.42 -0.40
CA PRO A 29 -11.44 -43.13 0.53
C PRO A 29 -10.05 -43.11 -0.13
N THR A 30 -9.85 -43.84 -1.23
CA THR A 30 -8.57 -43.88 -1.93
C THR A 30 -8.14 -42.53 -2.52
N LEU A 31 -9.08 -41.63 -2.84
CA LEU A 31 -8.79 -40.25 -3.31
C LEU A 31 -8.33 -39.32 -2.18
N VAL A 32 -8.65 -39.66 -0.93
CA VAL A 32 -8.17 -38.91 0.25
C VAL A 32 -6.83 -39.50 0.69
N GLU A 33 -6.71 -40.83 0.71
CA GLU A 33 -5.47 -41.54 1.07
C GLU A 33 -4.30 -41.19 0.14
N ASN A 34 -4.56 -40.97 -1.15
CA ASN A 34 -3.53 -40.60 -2.12
C ASN A 34 -3.27 -39.07 -2.18
N GLY A 35 -3.96 -38.27 -1.38
CA GLY A 35 -3.79 -36.81 -1.32
C GLY A 35 -4.44 -36.03 -2.47
N THR A 36 -5.28 -36.63 -3.31
CA THR A 36 -5.99 -35.90 -4.37
C THR A 36 -7.05 -34.95 -3.79
N LEU A 37 -7.73 -35.41 -2.73
CA LEU A 37 -8.77 -34.68 -2.01
C LEU A 37 -8.37 -34.53 -0.53
N LYS A 38 -8.87 -33.47 0.11
CA LYS A 38 -8.79 -33.30 1.58
C LYS A 38 -10.17 -33.04 2.16
N ILE A 39 -10.37 -33.48 3.39
CA ILE A 39 -11.60 -33.25 4.15
C ILE A 39 -11.28 -32.35 5.34
N GLU A 40 -11.84 -31.15 5.37
CA GLU A 40 -11.66 -30.16 6.43
C GLU A 40 -13.02 -29.53 6.79
N ASN A 41 -13.33 -29.41 8.08
CA ASN A 41 -14.54 -28.76 8.58
C ASN A 41 -15.87 -29.26 7.97
N GLY A 42 -15.98 -30.55 7.66
CA GLY A 42 -17.19 -31.12 7.06
C GLY A 42 -17.31 -30.88 5.54
N GLN A 43 -16.28 -30.34 4.92
CA GLN A 43 -16.20 -30.07 3.49
C GLN A 43 -15.06 -30.84 2.83
N VAL A 44 -15.22 -31.06 1.53
CA VAL A 44 -14.31 -31.77 0.65
C VAL A 44 -13.71 -30.77 -0.31
N PHE A 45 -12.39 -30.71 -0.33
CA PHE A 45 -11.61 -29.83 -1.20
C PHE A 45 -10.69 -30.63 -2.11
N ILE A 46 -10.40 -30.07 -3.28
CA ILE A 46 -9.34 -30.56 -4.15
C ILE A 46 -7.99 -30.13 -3.59
N SER A 47 -7.08 -31.09 -3.43
CA SER A 47 -5.70 -30.85 -3.00
C SER A 47 -4.72 -30.95 -4.18
N ASP A 48 -4.98 -31.84 -5.14
CA ASP A 48 -4.15 -32.02 -6.34
C ASP A 48 -4.91 -31.58 -7.61
N TYR A 49 -4.80 -30.29 -7.92
CA TYR A 49 -5.40 -29.71 -9.12
C TYR A 49 -4.74 -30.19 -10.43
N MET A 50 -3.51 -30.66 -10.39
CA MET A 50 -2.80 -31.15 -11.58
C MET A 50 -3.40 -32.48 -12.06
N THR A 51 -3.61 -33.42 -11.13
CA THR A 51 -4.26 -34.70 -11.44
C THR A 51 -5.71 -34.49 -11.88
N ILE A 52 -6.44 -33.59 -11.20
CA ILE A 52 -7.84 -33.27 -11.51
C ILE A 52 -7.97 -32.62 -12.89
N SER A 53 -7.15 -31.61 -13.22
CA SER A 53 -7.24 -30.89 -14.50
C SER A 53 -7.05 -31.80 -15.71
N SER A 54 -6.13 -32.76 -15.64
CA SER A 54 -5.88 -33.72 -16.73
C SER A 54 -7.12 -34.57 -17.04
N ALA A 55 -7.75 -35.15 -16.02
CA ALA A 55 -8.97 -35.95 -16.19
C ALA A 55 -10.18 -35.08 -16.57
N PHE A 56 -10.25 -33.86 -16.04
CA PHE A 56 -11.28 -32.88 -16.36
C PHE A 56 -11.24 -32.47 -17.84
N ILE A 57 -10.06 -32.20 -18.39
CA ILE A 57 -9.86 -31.89 -19.81
C ILE A 57 -10.33 -33.05 -20.69
N GLU A 58 -9.94 -34.28 -20.38
CA GLU A 58 -10.36 -35.46 -21.16
C GLU A 58 -11.89 -35.61 -21.19
N ARG A 59 -12.55 -35.32 -20.08
CA ARG A 59 -14.01 -35.35 -20.01
C ARG A 59 -14.65 -34.29 -20.92
N TYR A 60 -14.09 -33.09 -20.94
CA TYR A 60 -14.57 -32.02 -21.82
C TYR A 60 -14.21 -32.23 -23.30
N LYS A 61 -13.07 -32.88 -23.60
CA LYS A 61 -12.73 -33.31 -24.96
C LYS A 61 -13.82 -34.25 -25.51
N GLN A 62 -14.26 -35.21 -24.70
CA GLN A 62 -15.38 -36.09 -25.05
C GLN A 62 -16.70 -35.31 -25.20
N LYS A 63 -17.03 -34.44 -24.25
CA LYS A 63 -18.28 -33.66 -24.23
C LYS A 63 -18.43 -32.75 -25.44
N PHE A 64 -17.36 -32.06 -25.83
CA PHE A 64 -17.35 -31.14 -26.96
C PHE A 64 -16.87 -31.76 -28.28
N ASN A 65 -16.55 -33.06 -28.29
CA ASN A 65 -15.93 -33.76 -29.42
C ASN A 65 -14.71 -32.98 -29.97
N PHE A 66 -13.83 -32.56 -29.05
CA PHE A 66 -12.67 -31.73 -29.33
C PHE A 66 -11.39 -32.57 -29.39
N SER A 67 -10.54 -32.27 -30.36
CA SER A 67 -9.17 -32.78 -30.45
C SER A 67 -8.19 -31.61 -30.44
N ILE A 68 -7.09 -31.78 -29.69
CA ILE A 68 -6.03 -30.79 -29.67
C ILE A 68 -5.47 -30.62 -31.08
N SER A 69 -5.27 -29.36 -31.47
CA SER A 69 -4.74 -29.01 -32.77
C SER A 69 -3.39 -28.31 -32.65
N SER A 70 -2.66 -28.25 -33.77
CA SER A 70 -1.43 -27.45 -33.88
C SER A 70 -1.67 -25.94 -33.78
N SER A 71 -2.90 -25.48 -34.06
CA SER A 71 -3.30 -24.09 -33.88
C SER A 71 -3.73 -23.88 -32.42
N PHE A 72 -2.87 -23.23 -31.64
CA PHE A 72 -3.16 -23.01 -30.23
C PHE A 72 -4.36 -22.08 -29.99
N GLU A 73 -4.72 -21.22 -30.96
CA GLU A 73 -5.96 -20.43 -30.89
C GLU A 73 -7.21 -21.30 -30.73
N LYS A 74 -7.27 -22.47 -31.41
CA LYS A 74 -8.39 -23.41 -31.26
C LYS A 74 -8.39 -24.05 -29.87
N ASN A 75 -7.21 -24.30 -29.32
CA ASN A 75 -7.05 -24.89 -27.99
C ASN A 75 -7.44 -23.87 -26.91
N ALA A 76 -7.05 -22.60 -27.04
CA ALA A 76 -7.47 -21.49 -26.19
C ALA A 76 -9.01 -21.31 -26.22
N LYS A 77 -9.63 -21.31 -27.41
CA LYS A 77 -11.09 -21.26 -27.55
C LYS A 77 -11.79 -22.43 -26.84
N PHE A 78 -11.19 -23.62 -26.88
CA PHE A 78 -11.71 -24.78 -26.16
C PHE A 78 -11.65 -24.59 -24.63
N ILE A 79 -10.56 -24.03 -24.09
CA ILE A 79 -10.46 -23.70 -22.66
C ILE A 79 -11.55 -22.71 -22.25
N ASN A 80 -11.78 -21.66 -23.04
CA ASN A 80 -12.83 -20.68 -22.75
C ASN A 80 -14.24 -21.31 -22.83
N ASN A 81 -14.46 -22.28 -23.71
CA ASN A 81 -15.72 -23.04 -23.73
C ASN A 81 -15.92 -23.89 -22.47
N ILE A 82 -14.85 -24.46 -21.91
CA ILE A 82 -14.91 -25.17 -20.63
C ILE A 82 -15.33 -24.20 -19.53
N GLU A 83 -14.72 -23.03 -19.47
CA GLU A 83 -15.03 -22.00 -18.48
C GLU A 83 -16.47 -21.51 -18.57
N GLN A 84 -16.94 -21.18 -19.77
CA GLN A 84 -18.31 -20.74 -19.99
C GLN A 84 -19.34 -21.80 -19.59
N ASP A 85 -19.09 -23.08 -19.91
CA ASP A 85 -19.97 -24.14 -19.45
C ASP A 85 -19.92 -24.30 -17.93
N PHE A 86 -18.74 -24.36 -17.34
CA PHE A 86 -18.60 -24.61 -15.91
C PHE A 86 -19.18 -23.46 -15.06
N ASN A 87 -18.95 -22.20 -15.44
CA ASN A 87 -19.44 -21.02 -14.72
C ASN A 87 -20.91 -20.65 -15.04
N SER A 88 -21.62 -21.41 -15.87
CA SER A 88 -23.01 -21.12 -16.26
C SER A 88 -24.03 -21.04 -15.10
N LYS A 89 -23.72 -21.60 -13.93
CA LYS A 89 -24.59 -21.54 -12.72
C LYS A 89 -24.22 -20.39 -11.76
N GLY A 90 -23.23 -19.57 -12.10
CA GLY A 90 -22.71 -18.50 -11.26
C GLY A 90 -21.22 -18.66 -10.97
N PHE A 91 -20.68 -17.78 -10.13
CA PHE A 91 -19.28 -17.80 -9.72
C PHE A 91 -18.95 -19.06 -8.90
N ILE A 92 -17.83 -19.71 -9.19
CA ILE A 92 -17.36 -20.91 -8.51
C ILE A 92 -16.03 -20.60 -7.80
N SER A 93 -16.00 -20.78 -6.48
CA SER A 93 -14.76 -20.66 -5.70
C SER A 93 -13.70 -21.61 -6.25
N ASP A 94 -12.45 -21.15 -6.30
CA ASP A 94 -11.25 -21.91 -6.70
C ASP A 94 -11.18 -22.31 -8.18
N TYR A 95 -12.10 -21.85 -9.03
CA TYR A 95 -12.03 -22.13 -10.47
C TYR A 95 -10.74 -21.57 -11.11
N LEU A 96 -10.24 -20.43 -10.64
CA LEU A 96 -8.98 -19.85 -11.12
C LEU A 96 -7.80 -20.81 -10.96
N THR A 97 -7.70 -21.49 -9.82
CA THR A 97 -6.65 -22.50 -9.55
C THR A 97 -6.75 -23.67 -10.53
N LEU A 98 -7.96 -24.15 -10.80
CA LEU A 98 -8.20 -25.20 -11.79
C LEU A 98 -7.88 -24.71 -13.22
N SER A 99 -8.28 -23.50 -13.57
CA SER A 99 -8.03 -22.87 -14.87
C SER A 99 -6.54 -22.80 -15.17
N ASN A 100 -5.72 -22.37 -14.20
CA ASN A 100 -4.27 -22.31 -14.35
C ASN A 100 -3.66 -23.69 -14.66
N GLU A 101 -4.12 -24.75 -13.99
CA GLU A 101 -3.67 -26.12 -14.29
C GLU A 101 -4.18 -26.64 -15.64
N ILE A 102 -5.39 -26.24 -16.05
CA ILE A 102 -5.93 -26.55 -17.39
C ILE A 102 -5.05 -25.92 -18.48
N TRP A 103 -4.70 -24.64 -18.34
CA TRP A 103 -3.80 -23.95 -19.27
C TRP A 103 -2.45 -24.64 -19.37
N LYS A 104 -1.84 -25.02 -18.24
CA LYS A 104 -0.58 -25.77 -18.21
C LYS A 104 -0.68 -27.09 -18.96
N ALA A 105 -1.70 -27.91 -18.67
CA ALA A 105 -1.90 -29.20 -19.33
C ALA A 105 -2.07 -29.03 -20.85
N MET A 106 -2.87 -28.06 -21.29
CA MET A 106 -3.12 -27.78 -22.72
C MET A 106 -1.87 -27.28 -23.46
N ILE A 107 -1.08 -26.37 -22.85
CA ILE A 107 0.20 -25.89 -23.41
C ILE A 107 1.16 -27.06 -23.57
N LYS A 108 1.34 -27.85 -22.50
CA LYS A 108 2.26 -28.99 -22.48
C LYS A 108 1.89 -30.05 -23.52
N GLU A 109 0.61 -30.41 -23.61
CA GLU A 109 0.13 -31.39 -24.60
C GLU A 109 0.26 -30.86 -26.04
N SER A 110 -0.04 -29.58 -26.27
CA SER A 110 0.10 -28.94 -27.59
C SER A 110 1.54 -28.91 -28.07
N ASN A 111 2.49 -28.58 -27.19
CA ASN A 111 3.91 -28.59 -27.55
C ASN A 111 4.43 -30.02 -27.76
N LYS A 112 4.15 -30.94 -26.84
CA LYS A 112 4.66 -32.31 -26.88
C LYS A 112 4.14 -33.12 -28.07
N ASN A 113 2.84 -33.01 -28.37
CA ASN A 113 2.19 -33.87 -29.38
C ASN A 113 2.14 -33.22 -30.76
N HIS A 114 2.17 -31.88 -30.84
CA HIS A 114 1.99 -31.13 -32.09
C HIS A 114 3.11 -30.14 -32.41
N GLY A 115 4.17 -30.07 -31.58
CA GLY A 115 5.30 -29.16 -31.82
C GLY A 115 4.90 -27.69 -31.83
N CYS A 116 3.86 -27.30 -31.09
CA CYS A 116 3.37 -25.93 -31.09
C CYS A 116 4.41 -24.97 -30.49
N SER A 117 4.78 -23.93 -31.26
CA SER A 117 5.71 -22.87 -30.82
C SER A 117 5.03 -21.73 -30.06
N PHE A 118 3.70 -21.65 -30.15
CA PHE A 118 2.84 -20.56 -29.66
C PHE A 118 3.06 -19.19 -30.33
N SER A 119 4.09 -19.01 -31.16
CA SER A 119 4.42 -17.73 -31.80
C SER A 119 3.25 -17.16 -32.61
N GLN A 120 2.56 -18.00 -33.39
CA GLN A 120 1.39 -17.59 -34.16
C GLN A 120 0.23 -17.14 -33.27
N TYR A 121 0.03 -17.78 -32.13
CA TYR A 121 -1.02 -17.42 -31.18
C TYR A 121 -0.72 -16.06 -30.56
N ILE A 122 0.50 -15.87 -30.05
CA ILE A 122 0.92 -14.62 -29.41
C ILE A 122 0.92 -13.47 -30.44
N THR A 123 1.38 -13.70 -31.67
CA THR A 123 1.38 -12.68 -32.74
C THR A 123 -0.02 -12.21 -33.13
N ALA A 124 -1.03 -13.07 -32.97
CA ALA A 124 -2.41 -12.75 -33.33
C ALA A 124 -3.12 -11.89 -32.26
N ILE A 125 -2.48 -11.61 -31.12
CA ILE A 125 -3.08 -10.88 -30.01
C ILE A 125 -2.95 -9.38 -30.24
N ASP A 126 -4.09 -8.70 -30.19
CA ASP A 126 -4.17 -7.25 -30.23
C ASP A 126 -3.95 -6.68 -28.83
N ARG A 127 -3.06 -5.70 -28.69
CA ARG A 127 -2.73 -5.03 -27.42
C ARG A 127 -3.93 -4.29 -26.85
N ASP A 128 -4.78 -3.74 -27.72
CA ASP A 128 -5.97 -2.98 -27.30
C ASP A 128 -7.17 -3.90 -26.99
N ASN A 129 -7.05 -5.19 -27.30
CA ASN A 129 -8.11 -6.18 -27.14
C ASN A 129 -7.53 -7.56 -26.80
N THR A 130 -6.93 -7.68 -25.61
CA THR A 130 -6.37 -8.95 -25.14
C THR A 130 -7.47 -10.00 -24.95
N PRO A 131 -7.27 -11.24 -25.44
CA PRO A 131 -8.28 -12.28 -25.33
C PRO A 131 -8.45 -12.73 -23.87
N GLU A 132 -9.67 -13.13 -23.52
CA GLU A 132 -9.99 -13.78 -22.25
C GLU A 132 -9.12 -15.03 -22.06
N GLY A 133 -8.44 -15.16 -20.92
CA GLY A 133 -7.50 -16.24 -20.64
C GLY A 133 -6.02 -15.95 -21.00
N PHE A 134 -5.69 -14.76 -21.52
CA PHE A 134 -4.32 -14.45 -21.93
C PHE A 134 -3.33 -14.37 -20.76
N TYR A 135 -3.76 -13.85 -19.60
CA TYR A 135 -2.90 -13.77 -18.41
C TYR A 135 -2.56 -15.17 -17.88
N GLU A 136 -3.55 -16.06 -17.84
CA GLU A 136 -3.40 -17.47 -17.47
C GLU A 136 -2.49 -18.21 -18.46
N PHE A 137 -2.58 -17.87 -19.76
CA PHE A 137 -1.62 -18.35 -20.76
C PHE A 137 -0.19 -17.90 -20.44
N ILE A 138 0.06 -16.62 -20.16
CA ILE A 138 1.40 -16.12 -19.84
C ILE A 138 1.96 -16.84 -18.61
N GLU A 139 1.16 -16.94 -17.54
CA GLU A 139 1.56 -17.62 -16.30
C GLU A 139 1.92 -19.09 -16.56
N ALA A 140 1.06 -19.82 -17.26
CA ALA A 140 1.27 -21.23 -17.58
C ALA A 140 2.44 -21.45 -18.54
N TYR A 141 2.58 -20.61 -19.58
CA TYR A 141 3.69 -20.65 -20.54
C TYR A 141 5.02 -20.41 -19.84
N ALA A 142 5.12 -19.37 -19.01
CA ALA A 142 6.33 -19.04 -18.28
C ALA A 142 6.73 -20.14 -17.29
N ALA A 143 5.76 -20.71 -16.56
CA ALA A 143 6.01 -21.80 -15.63
C ALA A 143 6.52 -23.07 -16.33
N LEU A 144 5.98 -23.39 -17.52
CA LEU A 144 6.33 -24.58 -18.28
C LEU A 144 7.53 -24.40 -19.20
N LEU A 145 8.02 -23.18 -19.43
CA LEU A 145 9.09 -22.90 -20.41
C LEU A 145 10.29 -23.86 -20.32
N PRO A 146 10.78 -24.27 -19.12
CA PRO A 146 11.86 -25.25 -19.00
C PRO A 146 11.51 -26.68 -19.46
N GLU A 147 10.23 -27.02 -19.57
CA GLU A 147 9.74 -28.33 -19.99
C GLU A 147 9.34 -28.36 -21.48
N LEU A 148 9.24 -27.20 -22.13
CA LEU A 148 8.80 -27.11 -23.52
C LEU A 148 9.96 -27.39 -24.48
N ASN A 149 9.67 -28.19 -25.52
CA ASN A 149 10.60 -28.46 -26.60
C ASN A 149 10.57 -27.34 -27.65
N LEU A 150 10.94 -26.13 -27.23
CA LEU A 150 11.10 -24.96 -28.08
C LEU A 150 12.57 -24.76 -28.44
N SER A 151 12.83 -24.34 -29.68
CA SER A 151 14.12 -23.84 -30.12
C SER A 151 14.45 -22.50 -29.48
N VAL A 152 15.73 -22.13 -29.47
CA VAL A 152 16.20 -20.82 -28.99
C VAL A 152 15.53 -19.69 -29.79
N ASP A 153 15.31 -19.91 -31.09
CA ASP A 153 14.67 -18.93 -31.94
C ASP A 153 13.23 -18.65 -31.52
N GLU A 154 12.44 -19.71 -31.33
CA GLU A 154 11.05 -19.60 -30.89
C GLU A 154 10.93 -18.93 -29.51
N ILE A 155 11.86 -19.22 -28.59
CA ILE A 155 11.85 -18.61 -27.24
C ILE A 155 12.12 -17.11 -27.34
N VAL A 156 13.15 -16.71 -28.09
CA VAL A 156 13.51 -15.30 -28.23
C VAL A 156 12.41 -14.54 -28.99
N ASP A 157 11.87 -15.11 -30.06
CA ASP A 157 10.81 -14.47 -30.86
C ASP A 157 9.53 -14.31 -30.02
N ASN A 158 9.12 -15.34 -29.27
CA ASN A 158 7.98 -15.25 -28.36
C ASN A 158 8.21 -14.19 -27.27
N PHE A 159 9.42 -14.13 -26.69
CA PHE A 159 9.77 -13.11 -25.70
C PHE A 159 9.62 -11.69 -26.28
N LEU A 160 10.13 -11.45 -27.48
CA LEU A 160 10.06 -10.14 -28.13
C LEU A 160 8.62 -9.68 -28.32
N ILE A 161 7.74 -10.58 -28.75
CA ILE A 161 6.32 -10.26 -28.95
C ILE A 161 5.62 -10.03 -27.59
N LEU A 162 5.90 -10.87 -26.58
CA LEU A 162 5.31 -10.73 -25.24
C LEU A 162 5.76 -9.44 -24.55
N GLU A 163 7.02 -9.02 -24.73
CA GLU A 163 7.51 -7.74 -24.22
C GLU A 163 6.74 -6.55 -24.82
N GLU A 164 6.44 -6.60 -26.12
CA GLU A 164 5.66 -5.56 -26.79
C GLU A 164 4.20 -5.52 -26.33
N ILE A 165 3.55 -6.69 -26.22
CA ILE A 165 2.14 -6.79 -25.80
C ILE A 165 1.98 -6.37 -24.34
N THR A 166 2.86 -6.84 -23.46
CA THR A 166 2.76 -6.58 -22.02
C THR A 166 3.26 -5.20 -21.63
N LYS A 167 3.89 -4.45 -22.54
CA LYS A 167 4.44 -3.11 -22.26
C LYS A 167 3.39 -2.24 -21.55
N SER A 168 3.72 -1.79 -20.35
CA SER A 168 2.85 -0.96 -19.52
C SER A 168 3.58 0.32 -19.13
N GLU A 169 2.83 1.42 -18.99
CA GLU A 169 3.34 2.67 -18.39
C GLU A 169 3.51 2.54 -16.87
N MET A 170 3.00 1.45 -16.26
CA MET A 170 3.18 1.18 -14.85
C MET A 170 4.62 0.78 -14.53
N GLU A 171 5.11 1.20 -13.36
CA GLU A 171 6.48 0.90 -12.90
C GLU A 171 6.77 -0.61 -12.75
N TYR A 172 5.75 -1.46 -12.67
CA TYR A 172 5.91 -2.91 -12.56
C TYR A 172 4.98 -3.64 -13.53
N ASN A 173 5.59 -4.33 -14.50
CA ASN A 173 4.90 -5.19 -15.45
C ASN A 173 4.98 -6.65 -14.96
N VAL A 174 3.93 -7.10 -14.27
CA VAL A 174 3.86 -8.44 -13.65
C VAL A 174 4.04 -9.53 -14.70
N ASP A 175 3.41 -9.38 -15.86
CA ASP A 175 3.36 -10.40 -16.91
C ASP A 175 4.73 -10.62 -17.56
N LEU A 176 5.42 -9.53 -17.90
CA LEU A 176 6.80 -9.61 -18.40
C LEU A 176 7.73 -10.21 -17.34
N GLY A 177 7.51 -9.89 -16.06
CA GLY A 177 8.24 -10.49 -14.95
C GLY A 177 8.10 -12.02 -14.90
N LEU A 178 6.91 -12.56 -15.16
CA LEU A 178 6.68 -14.00 -15.24
C LEU A 178 7.48 -14.63 -16.38
N VAL A 179 7.40 -14.08 -17.58
CA VAL A 179 8.13 -14.58 -18.77
C VAL A 179 9.64 -14.59 -18.52
N LEU A 180 10.19 -13.50 -17.99
CA LEU A 180 11.62 -13.39 -17.64
C LEU A 180 12.03 -14.44 -16.58
N ASN A 181 11.18 -14.72 -15.59
CA ASN A 181 11.43 -15.79 -14.63
C ASN A 181 11.42 -17.18 -15.29
N GLY A 182 10.53 -17.42 -16.25
CA GLY A 182 10.54 -18.65 -17.07
C GLY A 182 11.86 -18.83 -17.82
N ILE A 183 12.36 -17.77 -18.48
CA ILE A 183 13.64 -17.80 -19.22
C ILE A 183 14.84 -17.99 -18.29
N ARG A 184 14.83 -17.35 -17.12
CA ARG A 184 15.81 -17.57 -16.07
C ARG A 184 15.82 -19.04 -15.63
N ASN A 185 14.66 -19.61 -15.33
CA ASN A 185 14.55 -21.01 -14.91
C ASN A 185 15.02 -21.98 -15.99
N LEU A 186 14.69 -21.72 -17.26
CA LEU A 186 15.21 -22.49 -18.38
C LEU A 186 16.74 -22.43 -18.42
N SER A 187 17.32 -21.23 -18.35
CA SER A 187 18.78 -21.03 -18.39
C SER A 187 19.49 -21.64 -17.17
N LYS A 188 18.79 -21.75 -16.04
CA LYS A 188 19.25 -22.42 -14.83
C LYS A 188 19.24 -23.93 -14.94
N ILE A 189 18.35 -24.54 -15.72
CA ILE A 189 18.25 -25.99 -15.90
C ILE A 189 19.09 -26.46 -17.10
N GLU A 190 19.00 -25.75 -18.23
CA GLU A 190 19.64 -26.08 -19.50
C GLU A 190 20.74 -25.05 -19.85
N TYR A 191 21.95 -25.26 -19.33
CA TYR A 191 23.07 -24.32 -19.48
C TYR A 191 23.45 -24.02 -20.95
N ASP A 192 23.52 -25.04 -21.81
CA ASP A 192 23.91 -24.88 -23.21
C ASP A 192 22.86 -24.10 -24.02
N LYS A 193 21.59 -24.27 -23.68
CA LYS A 193 20.48 -23.51 -24.26
C LYS A 193 20.50 -22.07 -23.76
N GLY A 194 20.81 -21.87 -22.48
CA GLY A 194 21.08 -20.55 -21.89
C GLY A 194 22.21 -19.79 -22.61
N LEU A 195 23.34 -20.45 -22.91
CA LEU A 195 24.44 -19.86 -23.68
C LEU A 195 23.99 -19.38 -25.07
N GLN A 196 23.18 -20.18 -25.76
CA GLN A 196 22.67 -19.83 -27.08
C GLN A 196 21.68 -18.66 -27.02
N ILE A 197 20.79 -18.62 -26.02
CA ILE A 197 19.88 -17.49 -25.79
C ILE A 197 20.70 -16.23 -25.47
N LEU A 198 21.75 -16.33 -24.64
CA LEU A 198 22.64 -15.22 -24.33
C LEU A 198 23.31 -14.69 -25.60
N GLN A 199 23.90 -15.55 -26.43
CA GLN A 199 24.51 -15.11 -27.68
C GLN A 199 23.49 -14.41 -28.58
N LYS A 200 22.31 -15.03 -28.76
CA LYS A 200 21.25 -14.44 -29.58
C LYS A 200 20.75 -13.10 -29.02
N SER A 201 20.67 -12.93 -27.70
CA SER A 201 20.22 -11.67 -27.08
C SER A 201 21.22 -10.53 -27.28
N LEU A 202 22.51 -10.83 -27.39
CA LEU A 202 23.57 -9.87 -27.68
C LEU A 202 23.58 -9.43 -29.14
N ASP A 203 23.17 -10.32 -30.06
CA ASP A 203 23.14 -10.07 -31.51
C ASP A 203 21.90 -9.26 -31.97
N LEU A 204 20.97 -8.92 -31.07
CA LEU A 204 19.77 -8.14 -31.39
C LEU A 204 20.08 -6.64 -31.53
N ASP A 205 19.63 -6.02 -32.63
CA ASP A 205 19.85 -4.60 -32.98
C ASP A 205 19.48 -3.59 -31.87
N ASN A 206 18.49 -3.92 -31.04
CA ASN A 206 17.99 -3.06 -29.97
C ASN A 206 18.44 -3.48 -28.55
N LYS A 207 19.40 -4.40 -28.41
CA LYS A 207 19.94 -4.93 -27.14
C LYS A 207 18.89 -5.11 -26.04
N LYS A 208 18.34 -6.32 -25.95
CA LYS A 208 17.28 -6.62 -24.97
C LYS A 208 17.86 -6.87 -23.58
N ASP A 209 18.18 -5.77 -22.89
CA ASP A 209 18.84 -5.77 -21.59
C ASP A 209 18.11 -6.62 -20.53
N VAL A 210 16.78 -6.59 -20.52
CA VAL A 210 15.99 -7.39 -19.56
C VAL A 210 16.09 -8.90 -19.83
N LEU A 211 16.17 -9.31 -21.11
CA LEU A 211 16.38 -10.70 -21.50
C LEU A 211 17.78 -11.16 -21.10
N THR A 212 18.80 -10.37 -21.47
CA THR A 212 20.20 -10.64 -21.10
C THR A 212 20.35 -10.74 -19.58
N SER A 213 19.73 -9.84 -18.80
CA SER A 213 19.73 -9.89 -17.34
C SER A 213 19.14 -11.21 -16.81
N ALA A 214 17.98 -11.65 -17.31
CA ALA A 214 17.34 -12.89 -16.86
C ALA A 214 18.17 -14.15 -17.18
N VAL A 215 18.77 -14.21 -18.38
CA VAL A 215 19.65 -15.30 -18.79
C VAL A 215 20.92 -15.33 -17.94
N VAL A 216 21.58 -14.18 -17.75
CA VAL A 216 22.75 -14.06 -16.88
C VAL A 216 22.44 -14.54 -15.46
N THR A 217 21.30 -14.16 -14.87
CA THR A 217 20.88 -14.65 -13.55
C THR A 217 20.78 -16.18 -13.55
N GLY A 218 20.04 -16.77 -14.49
CA GLY A 218 19.81 -18.22 -14.52
C GLY A 218 21.09 -19.02 -14.73
N MET A 219 21.95 -18.56 -15.64
CA MET A 219 23.24 -19.20 -15.92
C MET A 219 24.21 -19.10 -14.73
N TYR A 220 24.25 -17.95 -14.05
CA TYR A 220 25.02 -17.80 -12.83
C TYR A 220 24.50 -18.71 -11.72
N GLU A 221 23.18 -18.88 -11.59
CA GLU A 221 22.59 -19.83 -10.64
C GLU A 221 22.89 -21.30 -10.98
N ASN A 222 23.23 -21.63 -12.23
CA ASN A 222 23.64 -22.99 -12.63
C ASN A 222 25.12 -23.28 -12.30
N LYS A 223 26.04 -22.39 -12.70
CA LYS A 223 27.50 -22.64 -12.65
C LYS A 223 28.29 -21.70 -11.72
N GLY A 224 27.67 -20.66 -11.19
CA GLY A 224 28.27 -19.65 -10.31
C GLY A 224 29.55 -19.04 -10.91
N THR A 225 30.59 -18.96 -10.08
CA THR A 225 31.91 -18.40 -10.43
C THR A 225 32.56 -19.03 -11.67
N ALA A 226 32.21 -20.27 -12.04
CA ALA A 226 32.72 -20.89 -13.27
C ALA A 226 32.16 -20.22 -14.53
N PHE A 227 30.87 -19.85 -14.54
CA PHE A 227 30.27 -19.07 -15.63
C PHE A 227 30.85 -17.66 -15.70
N TYR A 228 31.07 -17.03 -14.54
CA TYR A 228 31.74 -15.74 -14.48
C TYR A 228 33.12 -15.80 -15.14
N THR A 229 33.95 -16.76 -14.74
CA THR A 229 35.34 -16.85 -15.20
C THR A 229 35.44 -17.20 -16.69
N SER A 230 34.55 -18.07 -17.17
CA SER A 230 34.60 -18.57 -18.56
C SER A 230 33.92 -17.65 -19.58
N VAL A 231 32.89 -16.90 -19.19
CA VAL A 231 32.08 -16.09 -20.11
C VAL A 231 32.03 -14.63 -19.68
N LEU A 232 31.47 -14.33 -18.51
CA LEU A 232 31.16 -12.93 -18.14
C LEU A 232 32.41 -12.07 -18.00
N LYS A 233 33.51 -12.59 -17.47
CA LYS A 233 34.75 -11.83 -17.28
C LYS A 233 35.28 -11.26 -18.60
N LYS A 234 35.18 -12.04 -19.68
CA LYS A 234 35.58 -11.60 -21.02
C LYS A 234 34.66 -10.48 -21.51
N MET A 235 33.34 -10.71 -21.44
CA MET A 235 32.34 -9.72 -21.88
C MET A 235 32.47 -8.39 -21.11
N ILE A 236 32.69 -8.47 -19.80
CA ILE A 236 32.92 -7.31 -18.93
C ILE A 236 34.18 -6.56 -19.37
N SER A 237 35.29 -7.28 -19.61
CA SER A 237 36.55 -6.65 -20.06
C SER A 237 36.47 -6.02 -21.45
N GLU A 238 35.56 -6.47 -22.30
CA GLU A 238 35.29 -5.90 -23.64
C GLU A 238 34.33 -4.70 -23.57
N GLY A 239 33.76 -4.40 -22.39
CA GLY A 239 32.84 -3.28 -22.17
C GLY A 239 31.44 -3.51 -22.75
N GLU A 240 31.11 -4.74 -23.15
CA GLU A 240 29.85 -5.05 -23.82
C GLU A 240 28.75 -5.36 -22.81
N ASN A 241 27.64 -4.61 -22.88
CA ASN A 241 26.39 -4.91 -22.17
C ASN A 241 26.57 -5.05 -20.64
N LEU A 242 27.37 -4.16 -20.05
CA LEU A 242 27.68 -4.16 -18.62
C LEU A 242 26.44 -4.00 -17.74
N ASN A 243 25.51 -3.09 -18.09
CA ASN A 243 24.26 -2.88 -17.34
C ASN A 243 23.43 -4.16 -17.16
N PRO A 244 23.01 -4.88 -18.22
CA PRO A 244 22.23 -6.09 -18.05
C PRO A 244 22.98 -7.22 -17.36
N ILE A 245 24.32 -7.31 -17.53
CA ILE A 245 25.13 -8.29 -16.78
C ILE A 245 25.03 -8.00 -15.28
N PHE A 246 25.23 -6.75 -14.86
CA PHE A 246 25.25 -6.36 -13.44
C PHE A 246 23.84 -6.49 -12.82
N PHE A 247 22.78 -6.11 -13.54
CA PHE A 247 21.40 -6.38 -13.11
C PHE A 247 21.07 -7.87 -13.06
N GLY A 248 21.66 -8.69 -13.94
CA GLY A 248 21.51 -10.14 -13.90
C GLY A 248 22.16 -10.74 -12.66
N LEU A 249 23.40 -10.34 -12.37
CA LEU A 249 24.12 -10.77 -11.17
C LEU A 249 23.43 -10.32 -9.88
N SER A 250 22.86 -9.11 -9.84
CA SER A 250 22.19 -8.61 -8.63
C SER A 250 20.91 -9.36 -8.25
N LYS A 251 20.31 -10.10 -9.19
CA LYS A 251 19.06 -10.86 -9.00
C LYS A 251 19.28 -12.33 -8.61
N VAL A 252 20.53 -12.77 -8.44
CA VAL A 252 20.87 -14.13 -7.98
C VAL A 252 20.24 -14.36 -6.60
N SER A 253 19.54 -15.50 -6.44
CA SER A 253 18.71 -15.74 -5.24
C SER A 253 19.53 -16.02 -3.98
N GLU A 254 20.65 -16.72 -4.14
CA GLU A 254 21.50 -17.18 -3.05
C GLU A 254 22.96 -16.82 -3.38
N LEU A 255 23.55 -15.97 -2.54
CA LEU A 255 24.94 -15.56 -2.65
C LEU A 255 25.77 -16.31 -1.62
N SER A 256 26.90 -16.87 -2.06
CA SER A 256 27.96 -17.36 -1.17
C SER A 256 28.91 -16.22 -0.76
N ASP A 257 29.81 -16.49 0.19
CA ASP A 257 30.88 -15.56 0.56
C ASP A 257 31.73 -15.15 -0.66
N LYS A 258 32.07 -16.13 -1.52
CA LYS A 258 32.85 -15.89 -2.74
C LYS A 258 32.12 -15.03 -3.77
N ASP A 259 30.80 -15.20 -3.88
CA ASP A 259 29.99 -14.35 -4.76
C ASP A 259 29.94 -12.91 -4.23
N SER A 260 29.87 -12.75 -2.91
CA SER A 260 29.89 -11.44 -2.25
C SER A 260 31.22 -10.73 -2.48
N GLU A 261 32.36 -11.43 -2.33
CA GLU A 261 33.69 -10.90 -2.65
C GLU A 261 33.79 -10.48 -4.12
N LEU A 262 33.35 -11.34 -5.04
CA LEU A 262 33.34 -11.03 -6.47
C LEU A 262 32.53 -9.78 -6.79
N PHE A 263 31.33 -9.66 -6.21
CA PHE A 263 30.45 -8.52 -6.46
C PHE A 263 31.06 -7.23 -5.91
N LEU A 264 31.78 -7.29 -4.79
CA LEU A 264 32.50 -6.14 -4.25
C LEU A 264 33.65 -5.70 -5.13
N ASP A 265 34.37 -6.63 -5.74
CA ASP A 265 35.43 -6.29 -6.69
C ASP A 265 34.85 -5.56 -7.91
N LEU A 266 33.71 -6.04 -8.44
CA LEU A 266 32.98 -5.34 -9.50
C LEU A 266 32.47 -3.96 -9.06
N ILE A 267 31.94 -3.83 -7.84
CA ILE A 267 31.49 -2.54 -7.29
C ILE A 267 32.66 -1.56 -7.15
N LYS A 268 33.85 -2.01 -6.76
CA LYS A 268 35.04 -1.16 -6.63
C LYS A 268 35.60 -0.74 -7.99
N GLU A 269 35.61 -1.67 -8.95
CA GLU A 269 36.16 -1.42 -10.29
C GLU A 269 35.28 -0.46 -11.11
N TYR A 270 33.96 -0.62 -11.05
CA TYR A 270 33.01 0.13 -11.88
C TYR A 270 32.19 1.17 -11.11
N GLY A 271 32.47 1.37 -9.82
CA GLY A 271 31.65 2.19 -8.92
C GLY A 271 31.62 3.69 -9.22
N ASP A 272 32.56 4.18 -10.04
CA ASP A 272 32.65 5.58 -10.44
C ASP A 272 32.15 5.81 -11.89
N ASP A 273 31.69 4.75 -12.58
CA ASP A 273 31.07 4.86 -13.90
C ASP A 273 29.61 5.35 -13.79
N LYS A 274 29.37 6.56 -14.29
CA LYS A 274 28.05 7.20 -14.31
C LYS A 274 27.01 6.41 -15.11
N ASN A 275 27.42 5.66 -16.13
CA ASN A 275 26.49 4.89 -16.97
C ASN A 275 26.06 3.57 -16.31
N LEU A 276 26.79 3.12 -15.28
CA LEU A 276 26.53 1.86 -14.57
C LEU A 276 26.03 2.08 -13.14
N THR A 277 25.86 3.33 -12.71
CA THR A 277 25.62 3.65 -11.30
C THR A 277 24.42 2.89 -10.71
N ILE A 278 23.28 2.82 -11.41
CA ILE A 278 22.11 2.08 -10.93
C ILE A 278 22.36 0.56 -10.90
N ALA A 279 23.06 0.01 -11.89
CA ALA A 279 23.38 -1.41 -11.94
C ALA A 279 24.36 -1.81 -10.84
N VAL A 280 25.37 -0.96 -10.57
CA VAL A 280 26.28 -1.12 -9.41
C VAL A 280 25.52 -1.03 -8.10
N LEU A 281 24.61 -0.06 -7.93
CA LEU A 281 23.77 0.02 -6.74
C LEU A 281 22.87 -1.23 -6.58
N SER A 282 22.43 -1.83 -7.69
CA SER A 282 21.73 -3.12 -7.67
C SER A 282 22.59 -4.22 -7.05
N LEU A 283 23.87 -4.33 -7.42
CA LEU A 283 24.81 -5.26 -6.80
C LEU A 283 25.01 -4.95 -5.32
N VAL A 284 25.14 -3.68 -4.93
CA VAL A 284 25.23 -3.26 -3.51
C VAL A 284 24.04 -3.77 -2.71
N PHE A 285 22.82 -3.60 -3.22
CA PHE A 285 21.62 -4.13 -2.56
C PHE A 285 21.54 -5.65 -2.56
N SER A 286 22.09 -6.32 -3.58
CA SER A 286 22.19 -7.78 -3.61
C SER A 286 23.06 -8.30 -2.45
N VAL A 287 24.24 -7.69 -2.26
CA VAL A 287 25.14 -7.99 -1.14
C VAL A 287 24.46 -7.70 0.21
N LEU A 288 23.79 -6.55 0.36
CA LEU A 288 23.06 -6.19 1.61
C LEU A 288 21.91 -7.14 1.95
N LYS A 289 21.27 -7.75 0.95
CA LYS A 289 20.20 -8.74 1.12
C LYS A 289 20.74 -10.14 1.43
N SER A 290 22.04 -10.36 1.25
CA SER A 290 22.68 -11.63 1.57
C SER A 290 22.75 -11.88 3.08
N LYS A 291 23.06 -13.12 3.47
CA LYS A 291 23.32 -13.47 4.87
C LYS A 291 24.74 -13.08 5.32
N HIS A 292 25.58 -12.58 4.43
CA HIS A 292 27.02 -12.38 4.62
C HIS A 292 27.35 -10.94 5.01
N THR A 293 27.25 -10.65 6.31
CA THR A 293 27.25 -9.27 6.84
C THR A 293 28.62 -8.57 6.84
N ILE A 294 29.71 -9.30 6.57
CA ILE A 294 31.10 -8.80 6.63
C ILE A 294 31.30 -7.54 5.77
N HIS A 295 30.57 -7.44 4.66
CA HIS A 295 30.73 -6.35 3.69
C HIS A 295 29.62 -5.30 3.72
N HIS A 296 28.67 -5.43 4.64
CA HIS A 296 27.52 -4.53 4.70
C HIS A 296 27.93 -3.09 5.03
N GLN A 297 28.93 -2.90 5.89
CA GLN A 297 29.44 -1.56 6.21
C GLN A 297 29.95 -0.83 4.97
N PHE A 298 30.73 -1.51 4.12
CA PHE A 298 31.19 -0.94 2.84
C PHE A 298 30.01 -0.56 1.94
N CYS A 299 29.00 -1.44 1.86
CA CYS A 299 27.81 -1.20 1.06
C CYS A 299 27.04 0.05 1.53
N PHE A 300 26.83 0.21 2.85
CA PHE A 300 26.18 1.40 3.40
C PHE A 300 26.95 2.69 3.13
N GLU A 301 28.28 2.68 3.22
CA GLU A 301 29.10 3.85 2.88
C GLU A 301 28.98 4.23 1.40
N LYS A 302 28.89 3.25 0.48
CA LYS A 302 28.60 3.55 -0.93
C LYS A 302 27.20 4.10 -1.13
N LEU A 303 26.18 3.57 -0.44
CA LEU A 303 24.82 4.13 -0.51
C LEU A 303 24.77 5.58 0.01
N LYS A 304 25.44 5.87 1.13
CA LYS A 304 25.54 7.23 1.68
C LYS A 304 26.21 8.20 0.71
N SER A 305 27.23 7.76 -0.01
CA SER A 305 27.89 8.61 -1.02
C SER A 305 26.98 8.81 -2.23
N ALA A 306 26.29 7.76 -2.66
CA ALA A 306 25.44 7.79 -3.84
C ALA A 306 24.17 8.65 -3.67
N VAL A 307 23.63 8.83 -2.46
CA VAL A 307 22.48 9.73 -2.24
C VAL A 307 22.79 11.22 -2.44
N GLU A 308 24.02 11.62 -2.75
CA GLU A 308 24.30 13.02 -3.14
C GLU A 308 23.80 13.35 -4.56
N ASP A 309 23.54 12.33 -5.39
CA ASP A 309 22.97 12.48 -6.73
C ASP A 309 21.45 12.22 -6.71
N GLU A 310 20.68 13.12 -7.32
CA GLU A 310 19.21 13.03 -7.37
C GLU A 310 18.75 11.76 -8.11
N ALA A 311 19.46 11.38 -9.18
CA ALA A 311 19.10 10.25 -10.05
C ALA A 311 19.17 8.89 -9.33
N THR A 312 20.11 8.75 -8.39
CA THR A 312 20.33 7.53 -7.60
C THR A 312 19.51 7.51 -6.32
N ALA A 313 19.24 8.68 -5.73
CA ALA A 313 18.55 8.82 -4.45
C ALA A 313 17.20 8.09 -4.41
N TYR A 314 16.38 8.26 -5.45
CA TYR A 314 15.08 7.60 -5.54
C TYR A 314 15.20 6.07 -5.63
N TYR A 315 16.17 5.57 -6.41
CA TYR A 315 16.45 4.13 -6.51
C TYR A 315 16.88 3.55 -5.17
N ILE A 316 17.72 4.28 -4.42
CA ILE A 316 18.19 3.86 -3.10
C ILE A 316 17.02 3.74 -2.12
N LEU A 317 16.19 4.78 -1.98
CA LEU A 317 15.06 4.76 -1.04
C LEU A 317 14.08 3.60 -1.31
N ARG A 318 13.76 3.33 -2.58
CA ARG A 318 12.85 2.24 -2.96
C ARG A 318 13.39 0.85 -2.61
N ASN A 319 14.71 0.70 -2.52
CA ASN A 319 15.37 -0.56 -2.21
C ASN A 319 15.87 -0.65 -0.76
N LEU A 320 15.71 0.41 0.03
CA LEU A 320 16.23 0.52 1.39
C LEU A 320 15.42 -0.26 2.44
N ASP A 321 14.25 -0.80 2.08
CA ASP A 321 13.45 -1.70 2.94
C ASP A 321 14.11 -3.09 3.07
N LEU A 322 15.24 -3.14 3.80
CA LEU A 322 16.00 -4.35 4.07
C LEU A 322 15.42 -5.10 5.26
N LYS A 323 15.48 -6.43 5.22
CA LYS A 323 15.17 -7.29 6.36
C LYS A 323 16.40 -7.31 7.29
N GLY A 324 16.25 -6.96 8.56
CA GLY A 324 17.34 -7.03 9.54
C GLY A 324 17.34 -5.88 10.56
N VAL A 325 18.46 -5.73 11.27
CA VAL A 325 18.67 -4.74 12.36
C VAL A 325 19.36 -3.45 11.89
N TYR A 326 19.39 -3.16 10.59
CA TYR A 326 20.11 -2.00 10.01
C TYR A 326 19.35 -0.67 10.11
N HIS A 327 18.51 -0.49 11.12
CA HIS A 327 17.68 0.71 11.26
C HIS A 327 18.53 1.97 11.38
N LYS A 328 19.69 1.88 12.03
CA LYS A 328 20.64 2.99 12.16
C LYS A 328 21.19 3.43 10.82
N GLU A 329 21.76 2.52 10.05
CA GLU A 329 22.38 2.84 8.76
C GLU A 329 21.34 3.33 7.74
N GLN A 330 20.14 2.76 7.75
CA GLN A 330 19.02 3.22 6.93
C GLN A 330 18.61 4.65 7.30
N THR A 331 18.52 4.95 8.60
CA THR A 331 18.21 6.30 9.10
C THR A 331 19.28 7.30 8.68
N GLU A 332 20.57 6.96 8.82
CA GLU A 332 21.67 7.84 8.39
C GLU A 332 21.60 8.19 6.90
N ILE A 333 21.22 7.24 6.04
CA ILE A 333 21.02 7.48 4.60
C ILE A 333 19.84 8.42 4.36
N VAL A 334 18.70 8.17 5.02
CA VAL A 334 17.50 9.01 4.88
C VAL A 334 17.78 10.44 5.37
N LEU A 335 18.44 10.60 6.51
CA LEU A 335 18.83 11.91 7.05
C LEU A 335 19.78 12.65 6.10
N LYS A 336 20.75 11.94 5.51
CA LYS A 336 21.66 12.55 4.53
C LYS A 336 20.90 13.04 3.29
N LEU A 337 19.91 12.27 2.82
CA LEU A 337 19.06 12.62 1.68
C LEU A 337 18.18 13.84 1.96
N ILE A 338 17.56 13.92 3.15
CA ILE A 338 16.73 15.08 3.56
C ILE A 338 17.54 16.38 3.54
N ASN A 339 18.84 16.30 3.83
CA ASN A 339 19.75 17.45 3.85
C ASN A 339 20.33 17.82 2.46
N GLN A 340 19.89 17.19 1.37
CA GLN A 340 20.34 17.56 0.01
C GLN A 340 19.50 18.70 -0.58
N ASP A 341 20.12 19.55 -1.40
CA ASP A 341 19.47 20.71 -2.02
C ASP A 341 18.30 20.35 -2.95
N TYR A 342 18.33 19.15 -3.54
CA TYR A 342 17.27 18.66 -4.43
C TYR A 342 16.08 18.04 -3.67
N PHE A 343 16.18 17.88 -2.34
CA PHE A 343 15.14 17.22 -1.56
C PHE A 343 13.82 18.00 -1.63
N SER A 344 12.73 17.27 -1.83
CA SER A 344 11.37 17.81 -1.88
C SER A 344 10.42 16.85 -1.19
N THR A 345 9.63 17.39 -0.27
CA THR A 345 8.64 16.62 0.52
C THR A 345 7.66 15.88 -0.39
N ASP A 346 7.17 16.54 -1.44
CA ASP A 346 6.19 15.95 -2.37
C ASP A 346 6.73 14.72 -3.12
N LYS A 347 8.02 14.75 -3.47
CA LYS A 347 8.66 13.71 -4.27
C LYS A 347 9.13 12.52 -3.41
N TYR A 348 9.73 12.77 -2.25
CA TYR A 348 10.51 11.76 -1.55
C TYR A 348 9.84 11.15 -0.32
N ILE A 349 8.86 11.83 0.31
CA ILE A 349 8.18 11.29 1.50
C ILE A 349 7.57 9.91 1.27
N PRO A 350 6.89 9.61 0.14
CA PRO A 350 6.34 8.26 -0.07
C PRO A 350 7.41 7.16 -0.03
N ALA A 351 8.57 7.41 -0.63
CA ALA A 351 9.69 6.46 -0.66
C ALA A 351 10.37 6.35 0.71
N ILE A 352 10.50 7.46 1.45
CA ILE A 352 10.99 7.45 2.85
C ILE A 352 10.05 6.62 3.73
N ALA A 353 8.74 6.88 3.68
CA ALA A 353 7.75 6.13 4.44
C ALA A 353 7.80 4.63 4.15
N GLN A 354 7.98 4.25 2.87
CA GLN A 354 8.17 2.86 2.49
C GLN A 354 9.44 2.24 3.11
N SER A 355 10.56 2.99 3.12
CA SER A 355 11.84 2.49 3.66
C SER A 355 11.80 2.23 5.17
N VAL A 356 10.99 2.99 5.92
CA VAL A 356 10.88 2.86 7.39
C VAL A 356 9.69 2.05 7.87
N ARG A 357 8.84 1.54 6.98
CA ARG A 357 7.58 0.86 7.33
C ARG A 357 7.71 -0.32 8.28
N ARG A 358 8.90 -0.93 8.36
CA ARG A 358 9.23 -2.10 9.19
C ARG A 358 10.00 -1.75 10.46
N PHE A 359 10.31 -0.48 10.68
CA PHE A 359 10.98 -0.05 11.90
C PHE A 359 10.05 -0.35 13.08
N LYS A 360 10.64 -0.80 14.19
CA LYS A 360 9.92 -1.00 15.45
C LYS A 360 10.34 -0.01 16.52
N ASP A 361 11.53 0.54 16.38
CA ASP A 361 12.12 1.49 17.31
C ASP A 361 11.73 2.91 16.89
N LEU A 362 11.06 3.61 17.79
CA LEU A 362 10.57 4.97 17.59
C LEU A 362 11.70 5.98 17.41
N GLU A 363 12.88 5.76 18.00
CA GLU A 363 13.93 6.79 18.05
C GLU A 363 14.46 7.12 16.65
N TYR A 364 14.60 6.12 15.78
CA TYR A 364 14.97 6.33 14.38
C TYR A 364 13.91 7.11 13.61
N PHE A 365 12.63 6.78 13.83
CA PHE A 365 11.53 7.51 13.22
C PHE A 365 11.49 8.96 13.69
N ARG A 366 11.65 9.19 15.01
CA ARG A 366 11.72 10.52 15.61
C ARG A 366 12.79 11.38 14.94
N GLN A 367 14.00 10.85 14.71
CA GLN A 367 15.05 11.58 14.01
C GLN A 367 14.64 11.98 12.59
N ILE A 368 14.01 11.07 11.84
CA ILE A 368 13.54 11.34 10.48
C ILE A 368 12.46 12.42 10.47
N ILE A 369 11.47 12.31 11.35
CA ILE A 369 10.39 13.29 11.48
C ILE A 369 10.94 14.67 11.83
N LEU A 370 11.82 14.77 12.83
CA LEU A 370 12.43 16.04 13.22
C LEU A 370 13.27 16.65 12.08
N SER A 371 13.96 15.83 11.29
CA SER A 371 14.71 16.28 10.11
C SER A 371 13.78 16.86 9.03
N ILE A 372 12.65 16.20 8.76
CA ILE A 372 11.65 16.70 7.80
C ILE A 372 11.02 18.01 8.29
N ILE A 373 10.67 18.09 9.59
CA ILE A 373 10.11 19.30 10.20
C ILE A 373 11.07 20.50 10.03
N ASN A 374 12.36 20.28 10.26
CA ASN A 374 13.38 21.32 10.13
C ASN A 374 13.58 21.75 8.67
N PHE A 375 13.49 20.82 7.71
CA PHE A 375 13.65 21.12 6.29
C PHE A 375 12.41 21.83 5.70
N SER A 376 11.22 21.34 6.01
CA SER A 376 9.94 21.78 5.42
C SER A 376 8.89 21.98 6.53
N PRO A 377 9.01 23.04 7.34
CA PRO A 377 8.08 23.30 8.43
C PRO A 377 6.65 23.52 7.92
N PHE A 378 5.66 23.11 8.72
CA PHE A 378 4.23 23.23 8.42
C PHE A 378 3.74 22.49 7.16
N ASN A 379 4.48 21.48 6.71
CA ASN A 379 4.06 20.62 5.61
C ASN A 379 3.35 19.36 6.13
N LEU A 380 2.31 18.91 5.43
CA LEU A 380 1.51 17.74 5.80
C LEU A 380 2.11 16.48 5.16
N PHE A 381 2.67 15.59 5.97
CA PHE A 381 3.35 14.39 5.46
C PHE A 381 3.12 13.14 6.30
N ILE A 382 2.62 13.26 7.54
CA ILE A 382 2.45 12.16 8.49
C ILE A 382 1.48 11.09 7.96
N LYS A 383 0.48 11.47 7.18
CA LYS A 383 -0.45 10.52 6.53
C LYS A 383 0.28 9.40 5.76
N LYS A 384 1.44 9.69 5.16
CA LYS A 384 2.23 8.69 4.42
C LYS A 384 2.89 7.66 5.34
N PHE A 385 3.10 7.98 6.60
CA PHE A 385 3.70 7.11 7.62
C PHE A 385 2.66 6.31 8.43
N HIS A 386 1.38 6.31 8.04
CA HIS A 386 0.32 5.58 8.77
C HIS A 386 0.70 4.12 9.06
N THR A 387 1.28 3.40 8.09
CA THR A 387 1.67 2.00 8.27
C THR A 387 2.70 1.82 9.38
N PHE A 388 3.64 2.76 9.53
CA PHE A 388 4.61 2.73 10.63
C PHE A 388 3.91 3.02 11.96
N ILE A 389 3.12 4.10 12.03
CA ILE A 389 2.45 4.55 13.27
C ILE A 389 1.57 3.45 13.86
N TYR A 390 0.84 2.69 13.03
CA TYR A 390 -0.01 1.58 13.51
C TYR A 390 0.77 0.33 13.95
N ASN A 391 2.06 0.23 13.62
CA ASN A 391 2.89 -0.94 13.95
C ASN A 391 3.79 -0.73 15.18
N VAL A 392 3.89 0.50 15.70
CA VAL A 392 4.70 0.83 16.88
C VAL A 392 3.85 0.75 18.15
N ASP A 393 4.51 0.55 19.29
CA ASP A 393 3.85 0.58 20.59
C ASP A 393 3.13 1.92 20.81
N LYS A 394 1.87 1.85 21.25
CA LYS A 394 1.02 3.03 21.38
C LYS A 394 1.52 4.00 22.45
N ILE A 395 2.14 3.51 23.53
CA ILE A 395 2.70 4.36 24.59
C ILE A 395 3.90 5.14 24.07
N GLU A 396 4.72 4.53 23.21
CA GLU A 396 5.83 5.21 22.55
C GLU A 396 5.33 6.32 21.61
N ILE A 397 4.31 6.04 20.78
CA ILE A 397 3.66 7.04 19.93
C ILE A 397 3.05 8.18 20.77
N ASP A 398 2.37 7.86 21.88
CA ASP A 398 1.84 8.87 22.81
C ASP A 398 2.94 9.80 23.32
N ARG A 399 4.10 9.25 23.72
CA ARG A 399 5.24 10.04 24.21
C ARG A 399 5.76 10.99 23.14
N LEU A 400 6.01 10.51 21.92
CA LEU A 400 6.48 11.36 20.82
C LEU A 400 5.44 12.44 20.47
N MET A 401 4.18 12.07 20.42
CA MET A 401 3.10 13.01 20.11
C MET A 401 2.99 14.11 21.17
N ILE A 402 3.03 13.75 22.47
CA ILE A 402 3.00 14.71 23.58
C ILE A 402 4.26 15.59 23.57
N GLU A 403 5.43 15.03 23.30
CA GLU A 403 6.68 15.79 23.13
C GLU A 403 6.50 16.86 22.05
N LEU A 404 6.03 16.48 20.86
CA LEU A 404 5.82 17.41 19.75
C LEU A 404 4.75 18.46 20.06
N LEU A 405 3.62 18.07 20.67
CA LEU A 405 2.51 18.96 21.02
C LEU A 405 2.88 19.98 22.10
N THR A 406 3.83 19.66 22.98
CA THR A 406 4.24 20.53 24.08
C THR A 406 5.53 21.31 23.80
N ASP A 407 6.10 21.16 22.60
CA ASP A 407 7.29 21.86 22.16
C ASP A 407 7.03 23.36 21.95
N ASN A 408 8.03 24.20 22.20
CA ASN A 408 7.94 25.65 21.97
C ASN A 408 7.95 25.99 20.48
N ALA A 409 8.53 25.15 19.61
CA ALA A 409 8.53 25.35 18.17
C ALA A 409 7.17 24.98 17.55
N ALA A 410 6.56 25.94 16.85
CA ALA A 410 5.27 25.81 16.19
C ALA A 410 5.27 24.71 15.11
N SER A 411 6.36 24.56 14.38
CA SER A 411 6.50 23.53 13.34
C SER A 411 6.44 22.10 13.90
N ARG A 412 6.96 21.89 15.12
CA ARG A 412 6.86 20.62 15.84
C ARG A 412 5.46 20.37 16.36
N ARG A 413 4.83 21.38 16.99
CA ARG A 413 3.44 21.30 17.43
C ARG A 413 2.48 21.00 16.28
N PHE A 414 2.67 21.66 15.14
CA PHE A 414 1.90 21.40 13.92
C PHE A 414 1.95 19.92 13.51
N THR A 415 3.14 19.32 13.55
CA THR A 415 3.31 17.90 13.21
C THR A 415 2.72 16.98 14.29
N GLY A 416 2.82 17.36 15.57
CA GLY A 416 2.14 16.68 16.67
C GLY A 416 0.61 16.68 16.51
N ILE A 417 0.03 17.80 16.08
CA ILE A 417 -1.38 17.93 15.74
C ILE A 417 -1.73 17.02 14.55
N GLU A 418 -0.89 16.96 13.51
CA GLU A 418 -1.11 16.07 12.37
C GLU A 418 -1.14 14.59 12.79
N ILE A 419 -0.20 14.15 13.63
CA ILE A 419 -0.19 12.78 14.18
C ILE A 419 -1.48 12.51 14.97
N PHE A 420 -1.89 13.44 15.82
CA PHE A 420 -3.12 13.31 16.61
C PHE A 420 -4.36 13.19 15.72
N GLN A 421 -4.47 14.01 14.68
CA GLN A 421 -5.58 13.98 13.73
C GLN A 421 -5.65 12.65 12.97
N GLU A 422 -4.50 12.15 12.48
CA GLU A 422 -4.44 10.85 11.79
C GLU A 422 -4.91 9.70 12.69
N LEU A 423 -4.53 9.72 13.97
CA LEU A 423 -4.94 8.73 14.96
C LEU A 423 -6.41 8.84 15.39
N SER A 424 -6.97 10.05 15.37
CA SER A 424 -8.38 10.33 15.71
C SER A 424 -9.37 10.05 14.58
N ARG A 425 -8.91 9.85 13.33
CA ARG A 425 -9.80 9.65 12.16
C ARG A 425 -10.78 8.47 12.29
N PRO A 426 -10.36 7.26 12.73
CA PRO A 426 -11.29 6.13 12.83
C PRO A 426 -12.24 6.28 14.02
N THR A 427 -11.73 6.78 15.13
CA THR A 427 -12.42 6.93 16.41
C THR A 427 -11.71 8.00 17.25
N PRO A 428 -12.43 8.73 18.13
CA PRO A 428 -11.82 9.70 19.03
C PRO A 428 -10.63 9.13 19.79
N TYR A 429 -9.48 9.80 19.72
CA TYR A 429 -8.26 9.29 20.32
C TYR A 429 -8.28 9.40 21.85
N LYS A 430 -7.75 8.37 22.51
CA LYS A 430 -7.47 8.34 23.95
C LYS A 430 -6.01 7.96 24.14
N PHE A 431 -5.26 8.76 24.89
CA PHE A 431 -3.90 8.40 25.30
C PHE A 431 -3.94 7.10 26.10
N THR A 432 -3.02 6.19 25.76
CA THR A 432 -2.72 5.02 26.57
C THR A 432 -1.67 5.36 27.63
N LEU A 433 -0.77 6.29 27.35
CA LEU A 433 0.05 6.94 28.38
C LEU A 433 -0.85 7.75 29.33
N ASP A 434 -0.66 7.57 30.64
CA ASP A 434 -1.35 8.38 31.63
C ASP A 434 -0.80 9.81 31.65
N ILE A 435 -1.55 10.74 31.07
CA ILE A 435 -1.17 12.15 30.97
C ILE A 435 -1.10 12.85 32.34
N LEU A 436 -1.67 12.27 33.40
CA LEU A 436 -1.56 12.80 34.76
C LEU A 436 -0.16 12.62 35.35
N THR A 437 0.65 11.72 34.79
CA THR A 437 2.05 11.50 35.18
C THR A 437 3.01 12.53 34.58
N LEU A 438 2.55 13.35 33.64
CA LEU A 438 3.35 14.41 33.03
C LEU A 438 3.58 15.55 34.03
N ALA A 439 4.66 16.32 33.85
CA ALA A 439 4.86 17.55 34.62
C ALA A 439 3.67 18.51 34.41
N PRO A 440 3.23 19.28 35.44
CA PRO A 440 2.07 20.16 35.32
C PRO A 440 2.16 21.16 34.16
N ILE A 441 3.35 21.69 33.87
CA ILE A 441 3.56 22.57 32.71
C ILE A 441 3.33 21.86 31.37
N SER A 442 3.70 20.58 31.26
CA SER A 442 3.44 19.78 30.07
C SER A 442 1.94 19.45 29.93
N GLN A 443 1.26 19.17 31.04
CA GLN A 443 -0.20 19.01 31.05
C GLN A 443 -0.91 20.29 30.57
N TYR A 444 -0.44 21.46 31.04
CA TYR A 444 -0.96 22.77 30.65
C TYR A 444 -0.76 23.02 29.15
N LYS A 445 0.48 22.85 28.65
CA LYS A 445 0.80 22.99 27.23
C LYS A 445 0.03 21.99 26.35
N LEU A 446 -0.22 20.78 26.83
CA LEU A 446 -0.93 19.75 26.08
C LEU A 446 -2.37 20.15 25.78
N TRP A 447 -3.12 20.64 26.77
CA TRP A 447 -4.48 21.10 26.52
C TRP A 447 -4.49 22.34 25.63
N MET A 448 -3.53 23.26 25.78
CA MET A 448 -3.42 24.43 24.90
C MET A 448 -3.24 24.02 23.44
N ALA A 449 -2.31 23.10 23.16
CA ALA A 449 -2.02 22.64 21.80
C ALA A 449 -3.24 21.96 21.15
N LEU A 450 -3.89 21.02 21.86
CA LEU A 450 -5.02 20.27 21.32
C LEU A 450 -6.32 21.08 21.24
N THR A 451 -6.44 22.18 21.99
CA THR A 451 -7.59 23.08 21.92
C THR A 451 -7.40 24.30 21.02
N GLY A 452 -6.19 24.51 20.49
CA GLY A 452 -5.84 25.62 19.60
C GLY A 452 -6.30 25.46 18.14
N ASP A 453 -6.90 24.32 17.77
CA ASP A 453 -7.36 23.99 16.41
C ASP A 453 -8.90 23.86 16.34
N PHE A 454 -9.52 23.93 15.17
CA PHE A 454 -10.99 23.98 14.96
C PHE A 454 -11.67 22.59 14.85
N HIS A 455 -10.96 21.52 15.21
CA HIS A 455 -11.50 20.15 15.18
C HIS A 455 -12.66 19.95 16.15
N GLN A 456 -13.50 18.95 15.87
CA GLN A 456 -14.70 18.68 16.65
C GLN A 456 -14.33 18.38 18.11
N PRO A 457 -15.12 18.86 19.10
CA PRO A 457 -14.86 18.60 20.52
C PRO A 457 -14.63 17.12 20.82
N LYS A 458 -15.40 16.24 20.17
CA LYS A 458 -15.29 14.78 20.33
C LYS A 458 -13.89 14.25 20.04
N ASP A 459 -13.24 14.75 18.98
CA ASP A 459 -11.96 14.21 18.52
C ASP A 459 -10.80 14.65 19.42
N ARG A 460 -10.89 15.85 20.02
CA ARG A 460 -9.79 16.46 20.80
C ARG A 460 -9.97 16.40 22.31
N LEU A 461 -11.17 16.64 22.82
CA LEU A 461 -11.40 16.75 24.26
C LEU A 461 -11.34 15.40 24.96
N THR A 462 -11.76 14.33 24.27
CA THR A 462 -11.75 12.96 24.78
C THR A 462 -10.38 12.55 25.33
N ALA A 463 -9.30 12.99 24.68
CA ALA A 463 -7.93 12.73 25.11
C ALA A 463 -7.50 13.55 26.34
N LEU A 464 -8.12 14.71 26.57
CA LEU A 464 -7.76 15.67 27.62
C LEU A 464 -8.59 15.54 28.91
N LEU A 465 -9.73 14.84 28.87
CA LEU A 465 -10.61 14.69 30.03
C LEU A 465 -9.93 14.20 31.32
N PRO A 466 -8.89 13.34 31.29
CA PRO A 466 -8.18 12.97 32.52
C PRO A 466 -7.65 14.18 33.31
N LEU A 467 -7.32 15.31 32.66
CA LEU A 467 -6.79 16.52 33.29
C LEU A 467 -7.74 17.14 34.35
N LEU A 468 -9.04 16.81 34.31
CA LEU A 468 -9.98 17.18 35.37
C LEU A 468 -9.61 16.59 36.75
N ASN A 469 -8.77 15.55 36.75
CA ASN A 469 -8.25 14.89 37.95
C ASN A 469 -6.77 15.20 38.19
N SER A 470 -6.20 16.23 37.55
CA SER A 470 -4.82 16.65 37.81
C SER A 470 -4.63 17.04 39.29
N GLU A 471 -3.47 16.68 39.83
CA GLU A 471 -3.03 17.10 41.17
C GLU A 471 -2.81 18.62 41.22
N SER A 472 -2.40 19.22 40.10
CA SER A 472 -2.25 20.68 39.98
C SER A 472 -3.60 21.37 39.90
N GLU A 473 -3.83 22.31 40.81
CA GLU A 473 -5.05 23.11 40.83
C GLU A 473 -5.12 24.03 39.61
N LEU A 474 -4.01 24.67 39.24
CA LEU A 474 -3.93 25.50 38.06
C LEU A 474 -4.27 24.72 36.78
N VAL A 475 -3.73 23.52 36.59
CA VAL A 475 -4.04 22.69 35.41
C VAL A 475 -5.52 22.36 35.36
N ARG A 476 -6.09 21.90 36.48
CA ARG A 476 -7.50 21.50 36.56
C ARG A 476 -8.43 22.69 36.30
N GLU A 477 -8.19 23.83 36.95
CA GLU A 477 -9.03 25.02 36.82
C GLU A 477 -8.87 25.69 35.45
N SER A 478 -7.64 25.81 34.94
CA SER A 478 -7.43 26.37 33.60
C SER A 478 -8.08 25.54 32.50
N PHE A 479 -8.02 24.21 32.61
CA PHE A 479 -8.71 23.33 31.67
C PHE A 479 -10.24 23.45 31.77
N LEU A 480 -10.80 23.56 32.98
CA LEU A 480 -12.23 23.85 33.18
C LEU A 480 -12.66 25.17 32.53
N CYS A 481 -11.91 26.26 32.75
CA CYS A 481 -12.16 27.54 32.09
C CYS A 481 -12.07 27.42 30.56
N LYS A 482 -11.14 26.61 30.04
CA LYS A 482 -11.05 26.38 28.60
C LYS A 482 -12.26 25.61 28.05
N LEU A 483 -12.81 24.66 28.81
CA LEU A 483 -14.05 23.98 28.43
C LEU A 483 -15.24 24.95 28.40
N GLU A 484 -15.30 25.92 29.33
CA GLU A 484 -16.29 27.01 29.29
C GLU A 484 -16.16 27.82 27.99
N GLU A 485 -14.94 28.26 27.66
CA GLU A 485 -14.66 28.99 26.41
C GLU A 485 -15.05 28.22 25.15
N ILE A 486 -14.64 26.94 25.03
CA ILE A 486 -14.98 26.09 23.87
C ILE A 486 -16.49 25.87 23.77
N SER A 487 -17.19 25.84 24.91
CA SER A 487 -18.65 25.66 24.92
C SER A 487 -19.42 26.84 24.34
N GLU A 488 -18.81 28.03 24.24
CA GLU A 488 -19.40 29.16 23.52
C GLU A 488 -19.51 28.90 22.01
N ASP A 489 -18.55 28.15 21.47
CA ASP A 489 -18.43 27.87 20.04
C ASP A 489 -19.15 26.59 19.61
N TYR A 490 -19.15 25.56 20.46
CA TYR A 490 -19.69 24.23 20.13
C TYR A 490 -20.91 23.83 20.96
N GLY A 491 -21.28 24.62 21.98
CA GLY A 491 -22.49 24.44 22.78
C GLY A 491 -22.62 23.02 23.35
N GLY A 492 -23.75 22.38 23.04
CA GLY A 492 -24.10 21.06 23.55
C GLY A 492 -23.10 19.95 23.21
N GLN A 493 -22.27 20.09 22.18
CA GLN A 493 -21.29 19.05 21.82
C GLN A 493 -20.21 18.88 22.89
N VAL A 494 -19.85 19.95 23.62
CA VAL A 494 -18.92 19.84 24.75
C VAL A 494 -19.57 19.02 25.87
N LEU A 495 -20.85 19.28 26.17
CA LEU A 495 -21.59 18.52 27.18
C LEU A 495 -21.75 17.05 26.81
N GLU A 496 -22.09 16.76 25.55
CA GLU A 496 -22.18 15.39 25.05
C GLU A 496 -20.88 14.62 25.28
N VAL A 497 -19.73 15.22 24.95
CA VAL A 497 -18.42 14.59 25.18
C VAL A 497 -18.15 14.34 26.66
N LEU A 498 -18.50 15.28 27.54
CA LEU A 498 -18.33 15.12 28.98
C LEU A 498 -19.24 14.01 29.54
N GLU A 499 -20.52 14.00 29.17
CA GLU A 499 -21.50 13.01 29.64
C GLU A 499 -21.20 11.60 29.11
N GLU A 500 -20.69 11.47 27.88
CA GLU A 500 -20.33 10.18 27.28
C GLU A 500 -19.05 9.56 27.87
N ASN A 501 -18.15 10.37 28.44
CA ASN A 501 -16.81 9.91 28.82
C ASN A 501 -16.48 10.06 30.32
N LEU A 502 -17.28 10.80 31.09
CA LEU A 502 -17.06 10.98 32.53
C LEU A 502 -18.05 10.16 33.36
N GLU A 503 -17.55 9.61 34.47
CA GLU A 503 -18.39 8.93 35.46
C GLU A 503 -19.15 9.94 36.32
N VAL A 504 -20.46 10.04 36.15
CA VAL A 504 -21.35 10.97 36.88
C VAL A 504 -21.34 10.72 38.40
N ASP A 505 -21.07 9.50 38.84
CA ASP A 505 -21.02 9.16 40.26
C ASP A 505 -19.78 9.71 40.98
N LYS A 506 -18.75 10.17 40.24
CA LYS A 506 -17.55 10.81 40.82
C LYS A 506 -17.81 12.31 41.04
N PRO A 507 -17.70 12.83 42.29
CA PRO A 507 -17.98 14.23 42.58
C PRO A 507 -17.22 15.25 41.72
N PRO A 508 -15.90 15.09 41.44
CA PRO A 508 -15.17 16.04 40.56
C PRO A 508 -15.75 16.11 39.15
N HIS A 509 -16.17 14.98 38.59
CA HIS A 509 -16.74 14.89 37.25
C HIS A 509 -18.13 15.52 37.18
N ASN A 510 -19.00 15.20 38.15
CA ASN A 510 -20.34 15.78 38.20
C ASN A 510 -20.28 17.31 38.39
N ASN A 511 -19.36 17.79 39.22
CA ASN A 511 -19.15 19.23 39.41
C ASN A 511 -18.71 19.92 38.12
N ALA A 512 -17.82 19.30 37.35
CA ALA A 512 -17.40 19.81 36.05
C ALA A 512 -18.59 19.89 35.07
N ILE A 513 -19.37 18.80 34.94
CA ILE A 513 -20.55 18.74 34.06
C ILE A 513 -21.55 19.85 34.43
N GLU A 514 -21.90 19.98 35.71
CA GLU A 514 -22.87 20.99 36.16
C GLU A 514 -22.36 22.42 35.99
N ARG A 515 -21.05 22.65 36.18
CA ARG A 515 -20.42 23.95 35.92
C ARG A 515 -20.55 24.33 34.44
N ILE A 516 -20.19 23.44 33.52
CA ILE A 516 -20.29 23.69 32.08
C ILE A 516 -21.76 23.86 31.65
N LYS A 517 -22.69 23.04 32.17
CA LYS A 517 -24.14 23.19 31.91
C LYS A 517 -24.65 24.56 32.30
N LYS A 518 -24.25 25.04 33.48
CA LYS A 518 -24.61 26.36 33.98
C LYS A 518 -24.01 27.45 33.10
N TYR A 519 -22.72 27.36 32.77
CA TYR A 519 -22.03 28.32 31.92
C TYR A 519 -22.71 28.48 30.55
N ILE A 520 -22.98 27.37 29.87
CA ILE A 520 -23.69 27.35 28.58
C ILE A 520 -25.05 28.03 28.71
N ARG A 521 -25.84 27.69 29.75
CA ARG A 521 -27.14 28.33 29.95
C ARG A 521 -27.02 29.84 30.10
N ASP A 522 -26.14 30.29 31.00
CA ASP A 522 -25.93 31.71 31.29
C ASP A 522 -25.45 32.49 30.04
N PHE A 523 -24.52 31.89 29.26
CA PHE A 523 -24.02 32.48 28.03
C PHE A 523 -25.10 32.62 26.96
N TYR A 524 -25.82 31.53 26.65
CA TYR A 524 -26.84 31.54 25.61
C TYR A 524 -28.07 32.37 26.00
N ASP A 525 -28.47 32.39 27.27
CA ASP A 525 -29.53 33.28 27.77
C ASP A 525 -29.19 34.76 27.55
N LYS A 526 -27.94 35.13 27.86
CA LYS A 526 -27.47 36.51 27.73
C LYS A 526 -27.22 36.95 26.29
N HIS A 527 -26.68 36.08 25.44
CA HIS A 527 -26.12 36.46 24.14
C HIS A 527 -26.90 35.94 22.93
N THR A 528 -27.68 34.87 23.07
CA THR A 528 -28.28 34.15 21.94
C THR A 528 -29.80 34.18 21.96
N ASN A 529 -30.43 33.93 23.10
CA ASN A 529 -31.88 33.77 23.21
C ASN A 529 -32.64 35.06 22.86
N SER A 530 -32.13 36.22 23.28
CA SER A 530 -32.71 37.51 22.92
C SER A 530 -32.55 37.85 21.44
N LYS A 531 -31.47 37.38 20.80
CA LYS A 531 -31.20 37.59 19.36
C LYS A 531 -32.08 36.67 18.50
N ASN A 532 -32.17 35.39 18.87
CA ASN A 532 -32.96 34.39 18.14
C ASN A 532 -34.48 34.60 18.29
N ALA A 533 -34.93 35.33 19.32
CA ALA A 533 -36.33 35.72 19.46
C ALA A 533 -36.81 36.72 18.39
N LEU A 534 -35.88 37.36 17.66
CA LEU A 534 -36.18 38.31 16.60
C LEU A 534 -35.98 37.65 15.23
N SER A 535 -37.07 37.48 14.49
CA SER A 535 -37.08 36.82 13.18
C SER A 535 -36.15 37.48 12.14
N GLU A 536 -35.91 38.78 12.31
CA GLU A 536 -35.05 39.64 11.49
C GLU A 536 -33.56 39.35 11.70
N PHE A 537 -33.19 38.68 12.78
CA PHE A 537 -31.81 38.24 13.03
C PHE A 537 -31.60 36.75 12.77
N ASP A 538 -32.65 36.01 12.40
CA ASP A 538 -32.53 34.63 11.96
C ASP A 538 -31.95 34.61 10.52
N PRO A 539 -30.73 34.09 10.31
CA PRO A 539 -30.13 34.02 8.97
C PRO A 539 -30.89 33.08 8.04
N TYR A 540 -31.60 32.08 8.58
CA TYR A 540 -32.43 31.19 7.77
C TYR A 540 -33.66 31.91 7.20
N ASN A 541 -34.10 33.01 7.82
CA ASN A 541 -35.19 33.83 7.30
C ASN A 541 -34.67 34.98 6.43
N THR A 542 -33.65 35.70 6.90
CA THR A 542 -33.16 36.93 6.25
C THR A 542 -32.13 36.68 5.13
N HIS A 543 -31.37 35.61 5.23
CA HIS A 543 -30.28 35.27 4.30
C HIS A 543 -30.50 33.92 3.59
N PHE A 544 -31.72 33.39 3.61
CA PHE A 544 -32.09 32.09 3.02
C PHE A 544 -31.51 31.86 1.61
N LYS A 545 -31.59 32.88 0.74
CA LYS A 545 -31.10 32.81 -0.64
C LYS A 545 -29.59 32.54 -0.69
N TYR A 546 -28.81 33.15 0.21
CA TYR A 546 -27.36 32.96 0.28
C TYR A 546 -27.00 31.61 0.88
N ILE A 547 -27.68 31.19 1.95
CA ILE A 547 -27.48 29.86 2.56
C ILE A 547 -27.78 28.75 1.54
N LYS A 548 -28.90 28.85 0.82
CA LYS A 548 -29.25 27.91 -0.24
C LYS A 548 -28.18 27.86 -1.32
N LYS A 549 -27.70 29.02 -1.79
CA LYS A 549 -26.64 29.11 -2.78
C LYS A 549 -25.31 28.52 -2.29
N PHE A 550 -24.96 28.75 -1.02
CA PHE A 550 -23.79 28.14 -0.40
C PHE A 550 -23.90 26.62 -0.38
N ASN A 551 -25.02 26.07 0.12
CA ASN A 551 -25.25 24.63 0.16
C ASN A 551 -25.20 24.01 -1.25
N ASP A 552 -25.83 24.64 -2.24
CA ASP A 552 -25.79 24.19 -3.63
C ASP A 552 -24.34 24.14 -4.18
N LEU A 553 -23.54 25.17 -3.90
CA LEU A 553 -22.12 25.23 -4.29
C LEU A 553 -21.25 24.23 -3.52
N PHE A 554 -21.47 24.10 -2.22
CA PHE A 554 -20.78 23.16 -1.35
C PHE A 554 -21.01 21.73 -1.81
N HIS A 555 -22.27 21.32 -2.03
CA HIS A 555 -22.60 20.00 -2.56
C HIS A 555 -22.01 19.76 -3.95
N LYS A 556 -22.02 20.78 -4.83
CA LYS A 556 -21.40 20.67 -6.15
C LYS A 556 -19.89 20.47 -6.06
N ASN A 557 -19.20 21.20 -5.18
CA ASN A 557 -17.76 21.06 -4.99
C ASN A 557 -17.39 19.74 -4.29
N MET A 558 -18.14 19.34 -3.27
CA MET A 558 -17.98 18.03 -2.63
C MET A 558 -18.17 16.90 -3.65
N GLY A 559 -19.18 16.99 -4.52
CA GLY A 559 -19.37 16.04 -5.63
C GLY A 559 -18.15 15.95 -6.54
N ARG A 560 -17.54 17.09 -6.89
CA ARG A 560 -16.28 17.11 -7.68
C ARG A 560 -15.11 16.49 -6.93
N SER A 561 -14.96 16.74 -5.64
CA SER A 561 -13.90 16.16 -4.81
C SER A 561 -14.05 14.65 -4.67
N ILE A 562 -15.28 14.15 -4.56
CA ILE A 562 -15.58 12.71 -4.58
C ILE A 562 -15.26 12.12 -5.96
N ASP A 563 -15.67 12.78 -7.05
CA ASP A 563 -15.35 12.34 -8.42
C ASP A 563 -13.84 12.31 -8.67
N GLN A 564 -13.10 13.27 -8.11
CA GLN A 564 -11.64 13.31 -8.19
C GLN A 564 -11.00 12.19 -7.35
N GLY A 565 -11.43 12.02 -6.09
CA GLY A 565 -10.97 10.94 -5.22
C GLY A 565 -11.26 9.55 -5.81
N ALA A 566 -12.41 9.36 -6.45
CA ALA A 566 -12.76 8.11 -7.14
C ALA A 566 -11.92 7.84 -8.39
N ARG A 567 -11.33 8.89 -9.00
CA ARG A 567 -10.38 8.76 -10.11
C ARG A 567 -8.95 8.51 -9.62
N GLU A 568 -8.61 8.99 -8.43
CA GLU A 568 -7.28 8.90 -7.84
C GLU A 568 -7.07 7.61 -7.01
N ASP A 569 -8.13 7.05 -6.39
CA ASP A 569 -8.09 5.76 -5.69
C ASP A 569 -8.43 4.57 -6.61
N SER A 570 -7.47 3.64 -6.76
CA SER A 570 -7.58 2.49 -7.69
C SER A 570 -8.71 1.51 -7.36
N PHE A 571 -9.20 1.49 -6.12
CA PHE A 571 -10.22 0.53 -5.69
C PHE A 571 -11.59 0.80 -6.33
N LEU A 572 -11.99 2.06 -6.48
CA LEU A 572 -13.26 2.41 -7.12
C LEU A 572 -13.21 2.30 -8.66
N SER A 573 -12.04 2.54 -9.27
CA SER A 573 -11.83 2.27 -10.70
C SER A 573 -11.83 0.78 -11.01
N VAL A 574 -11.26 -0.06 -10.13
CA VAL A 574 -11.22 -1.53 -10.26
C VAL A 574 -12.59 -2.18 -10.06
N LEU A 575 -13.48 -1.58 -9.25
CA LEU A 575 -14.87 -2.04 -9.08
C LEU A 575 -15.80 -1.68 -10.27
N GLY A 576 -15.26 -1.20 -11.40
CA GLY A 576 -16.02 -1.00 -12.63
C GLY A 576 -16.87 0.28 -12.66
N ALA A 577 -16.51 1.30 -11.89
CA ALA A 577 -17.26 2.57 -11.83
C ALA A 577 -17.02 3.52 -13.02
N SER A 578 -16.46 3.06 -14.14
CA SER A 578 -16.29 3.92 -15.33
C SER A 578 -17.60 4.23 -16.05
N THR A 579 -18.68 3.46 -15.80
CA THR A 579 -20.00 3.71 -16.40
C THR A 579 -21.15 3.40 -15.46
N VAL A 580 -21.77 4.44 -14.92
CA VAL A 580 -23.07 4.36 -14.22
C VAL A 580 -24.18 4.56 -15.26
N GLN A 581 -24.94 3.51 -15.57
CA GLN A 581 -26.13 3.66 -16.42
C GLN A 581 -27.29 4.25 -15.62
N LEU A 582 -27.60 5.53 -15.87
CA LEU A 582 -28.76 6.21 -15.30
C LEU A 582 -30.05 5.69 -15.94
N SER A 583 -30.93 5.13 -15.12
CA SER A 583 -32.26 4.69 -15.55
C SER A 583 -33.25 5.86 -15.45
N LYS A 584 -34.20 5.99 -16.38
CA LYS A 584 -35.29 6.98 -16.28
C LYS A 584 -36.04 6.77 -14.96
N GLY A 585 -35.91 7.73 -14.04
CA GLY A 585 -36.51 7.67 -12.70
C GLY A 585 -35.54 7.86 -11.53
N GLY A 586 -34.25 8.12 -11.77
CA GLY A 586 -33.28 8.46 -10.70
C GLY A 586 -32.62 7.25 -10.02
N GLY A 587 -32.78 6.05 -10.58
CA GLY A 587 -32.06 4.84 -10.18
C GLY A 587 -30.81 4.60 -11.03
N TYR A 588 -29.87 3.83 -10.48
CA TYR A 588 -28.61 3.48 -11.13
C TYR A 588 -28.36 1.96 -11.08
N ARG A 589 -27.53 1.47 -12.00
CA ARG A 589 -27.22 0.06 -12.18
C ARG A 589 -25.71 -0.17 -12.08
N PHE A 590 -25.28 -1.12 -11.25
CA PHE A 590 -23.89 -1.61 -11.22
C PHE A 590 -23.72 -2.81 -12.17
N GLY A 591 -22.93 -2.64 -13.22
CA GLY A 591 -22.59 -3.71 -14.17
C GLY A 591 -23.81 -4.39 -14.82
N THR A 592 -23.75 -5.72 -14.98
CA THR A 592 -24.79 -6.52 -15.65
C THR A 592 -25.95 -6.94 -14.74
N LYS A 593 -25.95 -6.61 -13.44
CA LYS A 593 -27.02 -6.98 -12.50
C LYS A 593 -28.38 -6.38 -12.91
N LYS A 594 -29.49 -7.12 -12.74
CA LYS A 594 -30.84 -6.67 -13.15
C LYS A 594 -31.48 -5.66 -12.19
N GLU A 595 -30.95 -5.48 -10.99
CA GLU A 595 -31.55 -4.61 -9.97
C GLU A 595 -31.16 -3.14 -10.17
N ILE A 596 -32.17 -2.28 -10.20
CA ILE A 596 -32.02 -0.82 -10.20
C ILE A 596 -31.95 -0.39 -8.74
N ALA A 597 -30.79 0.08 -8.30
CA ALA A 597 -30.62 0.65 -6.96
C ALA A 597 -30.98 2.14 -6.97
N GLN A 598 -31.58 2.64 -5.90
CA GLN A 598 -31.78 4.07 -5.73
C GLN A 598 -30.44 4.72 -5.36
N LEU A 599 -30.09 5.85 -6.01
CA LEU A 599 -28.91 6.63 -5.66
C LEU A 599 -28.99 7.02 -4.17
N SER A 600 -28.17 6.38 -3.34
CA SER A 600 -28.00 6.76 -1.94
C SER A 600 -27.12 8.01 -1.89
N SER A 601 -27.60 9.05 -1.21
CA SER A 601 -26.76 10.22 -0.92
C SER A 601 -25.78 9.85 0.18
N PHE A 602 -24.49 9.88 -0.12
CA PHE A 602 -23.46 9.91 0.91
C PHE A 602 -23.31 11.36 1.37
N GLY A 603 -23.68 11.62 2.61
CA GLY A 603 -23.49 12.91 3.26
C GLY A 603 -22.46 12.75 4.38
N THR A 604 -21.50 13.66 4.42
CA THR A 604 -20.68 13.89 5.61
C THR A 604 -21.10 15.22 6.20
N SER A 605 -21.24 15.27 7.52
CA SER A 605 -21.50 16.49 8.28
C SER A 605 -20.36 16.68 9.26
N PHE A 606 -19.84 17.90 9.35
CA PHE A 606 -18.85 18.27 10.35
C PHE A 606 -19.28 19.59 11.00
N THR A 607 -18.90 19.76 12.27
CA THR A 607 -19.21 20.97 13.03
C THR A 607 -18.08 21.98 12.89
N MET A 608 -18.43 23.24 12.62
CA MET A 608 -17.52 24.38 12.69
C MET A 608 -17.85 25.25 13.92
N PRO A 609 -16.87 25.96 14.50
CA PRO A 609 -17.10 26.82 15.65
C PRO A 609 -17.99 28.02 15.29
N ARG A 610 -18.81 28.48 16.24
CA ARG A 610 -19.69 29.66 16.07
C ARG A 610 -18.90 30.90 15.61
N SER A 611 -17.74 31.15 16.19
CA SER A 611 -16.82 32.24 15.86
C SER A 611 -16.47 32.32 14.36
N TYR A 612 -16.25 31.17 13.70
CA TYR A 612 -16.01 31.10 12.25
C TYR A 612 -17.16 31.67 11.41
N PHE A 613 -18.40 31.52 11.88
CA PHE A 613 -19.58 32.07 11.18
C PHE A 613 -19.82 33.56 11.47
N ILE A 614 -19.17 34.12 12.48
CA ILE A 614 -19.32 35.54 12.86
C ILE A 614 -18.29 36.37 12.11
N ASP A 615 -17.01 36.01 12.19
CA ASP A 615 -15.93 36.64 11.43
C ASP A 615 -14.93 35.59 10.92
N PRO A 616 -15.15 35.03 9.72
CA PRO A 616 -14.29 33.98 9.18
C PRO A 616 -12.87 34.47 8.89
N ASN A 617 -12.68 35.74 8.51
CA ASN A 617 -11.36 36.24 8.14
C ASN A 617 -10.50 36.49 9.38
N GLU A 618 -11.08 37.12 10.41
CA GLU A 618 -10.40 37.31 11.69
C GLU A 618 -10.07 35.96 12.32
N TYR A 619 -11.02 35.02 12.30
CA TYR A 619 -10.81 33.67 12.80
C TYR A 619 -9.66 32.93 12.09
N GLU A 620 -9.64 32.92 10.74
CA GLU A 620 -8.58 32.25 9.98
C GLU A 620 -7.20 32.88 10.23
N LEU A 621 -7.13 34.20 10.42
CA LEU A 621 -5.90 34.90 10.76
C LEU A 621 -5.42 34.55 12.17
N GLU A 622 -6.29 34.61 13.17
CA GLU A 622 -5.95 34.34 14.57
C GLU A 622 -5.51 32.89 14.76
N ILE A 623 -6.28 31.93 14.25
CA ILE A 623 -5.92 30.50 14.31
C ILE A 623 -4.64 30.24 13.52
N GLY A 624 -4.49 30.84 12.33
CA GLY A 624 -3.29 30.74 11.53
C GLY A 624 -2.04 31.25 12.26
N MET A 625 -2.17 32.35 13.02
CA MET A 625 -1.11 32.87 13.88
C MET A 625 -0.80 31.93 15.04
N LEU A 626 -1.82 31.48 15.78
CA LEU A 626 -1.66 30.57 16.93
C LEU A 626 -0.93 29.27 16.55
N ILE A 627 -1.25 28.70 15.39
CA ILE A 627 -0.64 27.45 14.90
C ILE A 627 0.82 27.66 14.46
N ARG A 628 1.18 28.86 13.97
CA ARG A 628 2.48 29.13 13.35
C ARG A 628 3.46 29.89 14.23
N GLN A 629 3.02 30.42 15.36
CA GLN A 629 3.84 31.21 16.26
C GLN A 629 4.54 30.33 17.30
N ASP A 630 5.86 30.43 17.40
CA ASP A 630 6.62 29.78 18.47
C ASP A 630 6.20 30.33 19.83
N TRP A 631 6.14 29.47 20.84
CA TRP A 631 5.92 29.92 22.20
C TRP A 631 7.24 30.37 22.83
N ASN A 632 7.19 31.45 23.61
CA ASN A 632 8.35 31.95 24.33
C ASN A 632 8.31 31.50 25.79
N ASP A 633 9.47 31.20 26.38
CA ASP A 633 9.53 30.81 27.80
C ASP A 633 9.01 31.92 28.73
N GLU A 634 9.19 33.19 28.35
CA GLU A 634 8.65 34.36 29.05
C GLU A 634 7.10 34.33 29.15
N GLU A 635 6.42 33.76 28.15
CA GLU A 635 4.94 33.63 28.15
C GLU A 635 4.47 32.67 29.24
N PHE A 636 5.31 31.70 29.61
CA PHE A 636 5.01 30.70 30.64
C PHE A 636 5.55 31.05 32.02
N GLU A 637 6.39 32.07 32.20
CA GLU A 637 7.01 32.40 33.50
C GLU A 637 6.01 32.52 34.65
N LYS A 638 4.87 33.19 34.41
CA LYS A 638 3.83 33.36 35.44
C LYS A 638 3.13 32.04 35.76
N ILE A 639 2.95 31.17 34.77
CA ILE A 639 2.33 29.85 34.90
C ILE A 639 3.29 28.96 35.69
N ILE A 640 4.57 28.90 35.28
CA ILE A 640 5.62 28.15 35.96
C ILE A 640 5.73 28.58 37.43
N LYS A 641 5.80 29.88 37.69
CA LYS A 641 5.87 30.40 39.07
C LYS A 641 4.64 30.00 39.88
N THR A 642 3.45 29.98 39.29
CA THR A 642 2.24 29.54 40.00
C THR A 642 2.33 28.05 40.32
N LEU A 643 2.73 27.23 39.35
CA LEU A 643 2.92 25.78 39.50
C LEU A 643 3.99 25.42 40.53
N GLU A 644 5.06 26.21 40.67
CA GLU A 644 6.10 26.00 41.70
C GLU A 644 5.61 26.27 43.13
N ASN A 645 4.49 26.97 43.30
CA ASN A 645 3.91 27.30 44.60
C ASN A 645 2.75 26.36 45.00
N GLU A 646 2.40 25.39 44.15
CA GLU A 646 1.48 24.27 44.43
C GLU A 646 2.26 23.08 45.02
#